data_AF-A0A1L8G3U3-F1
#
_entry.id   AF-A0A1L8G3U3-F1
#
_cell.length_a   1.000
_cell.length_b   1.000
_cell.length_c   1.000
_cell.angle_alpha   90.00
_cell.angle_beta   90.00
_cell.angle_gamma   90.00
#
_symmetry.space_group_name_H-M   'P 1'
#
loop_
_entity.id
_entity.type
_entity.pdbx_description
1 polymer ?
#
loop_
_entity_poly.entity_id
_entity_poly.type
_entity_poly.pdbx_seq_one_letter_code
_entity_poly.pdbx_strand_id
1 'polypeptide(L)'
;MKMIVDFEECLKDSPRFRASLEDVEGDVSELEIKLDKLVKLCIGMIDAGKAFCAANKQFMNGIRDLAQYSSKDSVIESSLTKFADSLQEMIQYHAMLFDQAQRSIKTQLQTFVKEDLKKFKDSKKQFDKVSEEKETALVKNAQAQRPKQHEVEEATNILVATRKCFRHIALDYVLQINVLQSKRRSEILKSMLSFMYAHLTFFHQGYDLFSELEPYMKDLGVQLDNLVGDAAKEKRVMEIKHSTIQQKDFADDDPKLDCNVDTTSGIVMEGYLFKRASNAFKTWNRRWFSIQNNQLVYQKKFKDNPTVVVEDLRLCTVKQCEDIERRFCFEVVSPTKSCILQADSDKLRQAWINAVQTSIATAYREKGDEAEKSEKKPSVSITSPLSEAKENLVKGESALQRVQCIPGNTSCCDCGLSDPCWASINLGITLCIECSGIHRSLGVHFSKVRSLTLDTWEPELLKLMCELGNDVVNSIYEAGVEKMGVKKPQHGCQRQEKEAYIRAKYVEKKFVDKHSESLLVVFKRSPSVRNKDDHLSVADKGLQSEPLTRMPSSSSVKSNDSGIQFSADCSQEGLAGTASCNSLFDQDGEKKVEKRDSSVFQESNVKKLLPGPRLYQASYEGNLPGMAEALAHGAEVNWVNTKENNGTPLIQAVRGSSLVTCEFLLQNGASVNNCDIKGRGPLHHATLLGHTGQVCLFLKRGANQHASDEDGKDPLTIAIETANADIVTLLRLARMNEEMRESEGLYGQPGDETYQDIFRDFSHMASNNPEKLNRFHQSDSPKS
;
A
#
# COMPACT_ATOMS: atom_id res chain seq x y z
N MET A 1 -36.71 -54.53 -32.16
CA MET A 1 -35.50 -54.18 -31.37
C MET A 1 -34.63 -55.42 -31.34
N LYS A 2 -33.36 -55.36 -31.78
CA LYS A 2 -32.51 -56.56 -31.79
C LYS A 2 -32.03 -56.80 -30.36
N MET A 3 -32.60 -57.78 -29.67
CA MET A 3 -32.10 -58.22 -28.36
C MET A 3 -30.65 -58.66 -28.53
N ILE A 4 -29.78 -58.16 -27.66
CA ILE A 4 -28.33 -58.45 -27.71
C ILE A 4 -28.05 -59.70 -26.87
N VAL A 5 -28.78 -59.87 -25.76
CA VAL A 5 -28.74 -61.05 -24.91
C VAL A 5 -30.16 -61.61 -24.80
N ASP A 6 -30.29 -62.92 -25.02
CA ASP A 6 -31.56 -63.64 -25.05
C ASP A 6 -32.00 -64.11 -23.65
N PHE A 7 -33.28 -63.94 -23.34
CA PHE A 7 -33.90 -64.41 -22.11
C PHE A 7 -34.01 -65.95 -22.07
N GLU A 8 -34.11 -66.63 -23.21
CA GLU A 8 -34.17 -68.11 -23.24
C GLU A 8 -32.82 -68.77 -22.92
N GLU A 9 -31.72 -68.22 -23.44
CA GLU A 9 -30.36 -68.70 -23.15
C GLU A 9 -29.93 -68.41 -21.71
N CYS A 10 -30.41 -67.31 -21.13
CA CYS A 10 -30.25 -66.97 -19.71
C CYS A 10 -30.74 -68.08 -18.77
N LEU A 11 -31.88 -68.71 -19.08
CA LEU A 11 -32.42 -69.82 -18.27
C LEU A 11 -31.64 -71.13 -18.41
N LYS A 12 -30.87 -71.28 -19.49
CA LYS A 12 -30.00 -72.44 -19.77
C LYS A 12 -28.60 -72.28 -19.16
N ASP A 13 -28.17 -71.05 -18.90
CA ASP A 13 -26.82 -70.68 -18.46
C ASP A 13 -25.71 -71.28 -19.33
N SER A 14 -25.88 -71.18 -20.66
CA SER A 14 -24.97 -71.79 -21.62
C SER A 14 -23.61 -71.06 -21.65
N PRO A 15 -22.50 -71.74 -22.01
CA PRO A 15 -21.21 -71.06 -22.23
C PRO A 15 -21.31 -69.92 -23.27
N ARG A 16 -22.21 -70.07 -24.25
CA ARG A 16 -22.54 -69.03 -25.23
C ARG A 16 -23.19 -67.80 -24.58
N PHE A 17 -24.14 -68.00 -23.66
CA PHE A 17 -24.73 -66.91 -22.87
C PHE A 17 -23.67 -66.17 -22.06
N ARG A 18 -22.76 -66.90 -21.39
CA ARG A 18 -21.67 -66.29 -20.61
C ARG A 18 -20.71 -65.47 -21.47
N ALA A 19 -20.29 -65.98 -22.63
CA ALA A 19 -19.46 -65.21 -23.56
C ALA A 19 -20.17 -63.91 -24.04
N SER A 20 -21.47 -63.98 -24.36
CA SER A 20 -22.25 -62.80 -24.76
C SER A 20 -22.49 -61.79 -23.62
N LEU A 21 -22.43 -62.21 -22.35
CA LEU A 21 -22.39 -61.28 -21.22
C LEU A 21 -21.03 -60.58 -21.12
N GLU A 22 -19.93 -61.35 -21.21
CA GLU A 22 -18.55 -60.83 -21.13
C GLU A 22 -18.27 -59.80 -22.25
N ASP A 23 -18.70 -60.07 -23.49
CA ASP A 23 -18.64 -59.13 -24.60
C ASP A 23 -19.34 -57.79 -24.25
N VAL A 24 -20.57 -57.85 -23.74
CA VAL A 24 -21.38 -56.68 -23.38
C VAL A 24 -20.79 -55.92 -22.19
N GLU A 25 -20.23 -56.62 -21.21
CA GLU A 25 -19.58 -56.02 -20.05
C GLU A 25 -18.29 -55.28 -20.42
N GLY A 26 -17.52 -55.81 -21.37
CA GLY A 26 -16.39 -55.11 -22.00
C GLY A 26 -16.84 -53.84 -22.72
N ASP A 27 -17.86 -53.96 -23.59
CA ASP A 27 -18.50 -52.87 -24.36
C ASP A 27 -18.96 -51.71 -23.44
N VAL A 28 -19.59 -52.04 -22.31
CA VAL A 28 -20.10 -51.07 -21.33
C VAL A 28 -18.97 -50.42 -20.53
N SER A 29 -17.93 -51.17 -20.18
CA SER A 29 -16.75 -50.65 -19.47
C SER A 29 -15.94 -49.68 -20.35
N GLU A 30 -15.76 -50.01 -21.63
CA GLU A 30 -15.09 -49.12 -22.58
C GLU A 30 -15.93 -47.84 -22.85
N LEU A 31 -17.26 -47.98 -22.91
CA LEU A 31 -18.18 -46.85 -23.06
C LEU A 31 -18.09 -45.87 -21.88
N GLU A 32 -18.04 -46.37 -20.65
CA GLU A 32 -17.88 -45.51 -19.45
C GLU A 32 -16.59 -44.68 -19.53
N ILE A 33 -15.46 -45.31 -19.85
CA ILE A 33 -14.16 -44.63 -20.00
C ILE A 33 -14.22 -43.55 -21.09
N LYS A 34 -14.86 -43.85 -22.23
CA LYS A 34 -15.04 -42.90 -23.34
C LYS A 34 -15.94 -41.72 -22.96
N LEU A 35 -17.03 -41.95 -22.24
CA LEU A 35 -17.95 -40.90 -21.77
C LEU A 35 -17.29 -40.00 -20.72
N ASP A 36 -16.60 -40.56 -19.73
CA ASP A 36 -15.87 -39.78 -18.73
C ASP A 36 -14.74 -38.95 -19.37
N LYS A 37 -14.04 -39.48 -20.38
CA LYS A 37 -13.05 -38.73 -21.15
C LYS A 37 -13.71 -37.55 -21.91
N LEU A 38 -14.84 -37.77 -22.57
CA LEU A 38 -15.57 -36.72 -23.29
C LEU A 38 -16.04 -35.60 -22.33
N VAL A 39 -16.57 -35.95 -21.17
CA VAL A 39 -16.98 -34.98 -20.14
C VAL A 39 -15.79 -34.17 -19.63
N LYS A 40 -14.64 -34.80 -19.36
CA LYS A 40 -13.40 -34.10 -18.96
C LYS A 40 -12.91 -33.12 -20.04
N LEU A 41 -12.93 -33.53 -21.31
CA LEU A 41 -12.56 -32.65 -22.43
C LEU A 41 -13.53 -31.46 -22.59
N CYS A 42 -14.83 -31.68 -22.43
CA CYS A 42 -15.83 -30.61 -22.44
C CYS A 42 -15.62 -29.60 -21.30
N ILE A 43 -15.29 -30.06 -20.09
CA ILE A 43 -14.94 -29.19 -18.96
C ILE A 43 -13.70 -28.34 -19.29
N GLY A 44 -12.63 -28.96 -19.82
CA GLY A 44 -11.42 -28.24 -20.22
C GLY A 44 -11.67 -27.17 -21.30
N MET A 45 -12.50 -27.50 -22.30
CA MET A 45 -12.94 -26.55 -23.34
C MET A 45 -13.72 -25.38 -22.74
N ILE A 46 -14.65 -25.64 -21.82
CA ILE A 46 -15.45 -24.62 -21.13
C ILE A 46 -14.56 -23.72 -20.28
N ASP A 47 -13.60 -24.27 -19.53
CA ASP A 47 -12.77 -23.48 -18.63
C ASP A 47 -11.72 -22.64 -19.39
N ALA A 48 -11.17 -23.16 -20.51
CA ALA A 48 -10.39 -22.36 -21.45
C ALA A 48 -11.23 -21.24 -22.09
N GLY A 49 -12.48 -21.52 -22.46
CA GLY A 49 -13.42 -20.53 -22.99
C GLY A 49 -13.77 -19.42 -21.98
N LYS A 50 -13.91 -19.75 -20.70
CA LYS A 50 -14.08 -18.77 -19.62
C LYS A 50 -12.84 -17.90 -19.43
N ALA A 51 -11.63 -18.47 -19.53
CA ALA A 51 -10.39 -17.70 -19.46
C ALA A 51 -10.28 -16.70 -20.62
N PHE A 52 -10.62 -17.11 -21.83
CA PHE A 52 -10.74 -16.23 -23.00
C PHE A 52 -11.74 -15.08 -22.76
N CYS A 53 -12.93 -15.39 -22.23
CA CYS A 53 -13.91 -14.35 -21.90
C CYS A 53 -13.44 -13.38 -20.80
N ALA A 54 -12.67 -13.86 -19.82
CA ALA A 54 -12.08 -13.01 -18.78
C ALA A 54 -11.04 -12.04 -19.37
N ALA A 55 -10.16 -12.53 -20.25
CA ALA A 55 -9.19 -11.70 -20.97
C ALA A 55 -9.88 -10.66 -21.88
N ASN A 56 -10.90 -11.06 -22.65
CA ASN A 56 -11.68 -10.12 -23.46
C ASN A 56 -12.39 -9.05 -22.62
N LYS A 57 -12.86 -9.41 -21.41
CA LYS A 57 -13.46 -8.44 -20.49
C LYS A 57 -12.44 -7.42 -19.96
N GLN A 58 -11.20 -7.84 -19.70
CA GLN A 58 -10.10 -6.93 -19.34
C GLN A 58 -9.74 -5.99 -20.50
N PHE A 59 -9.63 -6.52 -21.73
CA PHE A 59 -9.40 -5.71 -22.92
C PHE A 59 -10.51 -4.68 -23.17
N MET A 60 -11.77 -5.10 -23.07
CA MET A 60 -12.94 -4.22 -23.18
C MET A 60 -12.99 -3.14 -22.08
N ASN A 61 -12.56 -3.44 -20.85
CA ASN A 61 -12.40 -2.41 -19.81
C ASN A 61 -11.34 -1.37 -20.23
N GLY A 62 -10.19 -1.78 -20.75
CA GLY A 62 -9.17 -0.87 -21.27
C GLY A 62 -9.68 0.04 -22.42
N ILE A 63 -10.59 -0.45 -23.26
CA ILE A 63 -11.28 0.37 -24.27
C ILE A 63 -12.16 1.44 -23.61
N ARG A 64 -12.89 1.09 -22.53
CA ARG A 64 -13.72 2.05 -21.78
C ARG A 64 -12.88 3.08 -21.02
N ASP A 65 -11.77 2.68 -20.43
CA ASP A 65 -10.83 3.58 -19.76
C ASP A 65 -10.24 4.60 -20.75
N LEU A 66 -9.91 4.14 -21.97
CA LEU A 66 -9.47 5.03 -23.06
C LEU A 66 -10.58 5.98 -23.50
N ALA A 67 -11.83 5.50 -23.65
CA ALA A 67 -12.98 6.32 -23.98
C ALA A 67 -13.17 7.46 -22.95
N GLN A 68 -13.09 7.13 -21.65
CA GLN A 68 -13.19 8.09 -20.55
C GLN A 68 -12.04 9.10 -20.53
N TYR A 69 -10.80 8.68 -20.82
CA TYR A 69 -9.67 9.61 -20.97
C TYR A 69 -9.89 10.58 -22.15
N SER A 70 -10.52 10.11 -23.23
CA SER A 70 -10.84 10.90 -24.42
C SER A 70 -12.13 11.73 -24.33
N SER A 71 -12.73 11.92 -23.14
CA SER A 71 -14.04 12.61 -22.96
C SER A 71 -14.11 14.10 -23.38
N LYS A 72 -13.07 14.62 -24.04
CA LYS A 72 -13.07 15.92 -24.74
C LYS A 72 -13.37 15.79 -26.23
N ASP A 73 -13.26 14.57 -26.78
CA ASP A 73 -13.56 14.22 -28.16
C ASP A 73 -14.75 13.24 -28.18
N SER A 74 -15.92 13.80 -28.49
CA SER A 74 -17.19 13.08 -28.56
C SER A 74 -17.18 11.94 -29.60
N VAL A 75 -16.37 12.04 -30.67
CA VAL A 75 -16.30 11.01 -31.70
C VAL A 75 -15.54 9.79 -31.16
N ILE A 76 -14.41 10.00 -30.49
CA ILE A 76 -13.63 8.91 -29.89
C ILE A 76 -14.40 8.25 -28.75
N GLU A 77 -14.95 9.04 -27.81
CA GLU A 77 -15.70 8.53 -26.66
C GLU A 77 -16.90 7.67 -27.08
N SER A 78 -17.74 8.18 -27.99
CA SER A 78 -18.94 7.45 -28.45
C SER A 78 -18.59 6.18 -29.24
N SER A 79 -17.54 6.22 -30.07
CA SER A 79 -17.10 5.06 -30.87
C SER A 79 -16.52 3.94 -30.02
N LEU A 80 -15.60 4.27 -29.10
CA LEU A 80 -15.00 3.29 -28.22
C LEU A 80 -16.03 2.69 -27.25
N THR A 81 -16.97 3.49 -26.75
CA THR A 81 -18.07 3.00 -25.89
C THR A 81 -18.95 2.01 -26.64
N LYS A 82 -19.40 2.35 -27.87
CA LYS A 82 -20.26 1.48 -28.66
C LYS A 82 -19.57 0.15 -29.03
N PHE A 83 -18.28 0.16 -29.34
CA PHE A 83 -17.52 -1.08 -29.56
C PHE A 83 -17.34 -1.90 -28.28
N ALA A 84 -17.09 -1.25 -27.13
CA ALA A 84 -17.01 -1.96 -25.85
C ALA A 84 -18.34 -2.63 -25.48
N ASP A 85 -19.48 -2.00 -25.79
CA ASP A 85 -20.80 -2.55 -25.49
C ASP A 85 -21.15 -3.75 -26.40
N SER A 86 -20.89 -3.68 -27.71
CA SER A 86 -21.04 -4.84 -28.59
C SER A 86 -20.10 -6.00 -28.20
N LEU A 87 -18.86 -5.72 -27.80
CA LEU A 87 -17.96 -6.76 -27.26
C LEU A 87 -18.49 -7.33 -25.93
N GLN A 88 -19.15 -6.52 -25.10
CA GLN A 88 -19.75 -6.98 -23.85
C GLN A 88 -20.92 -7.96 -24.12
N GLU A 89 -21.74 -7.72 -25.13
CA GLU A 89 -22.82 -8.64 -25.53
C GLU A 89 -22.26 -9.96 -26.10
N MET A 90 -21.21 -9.90 -26.93
CA MET A 90 -20.56 -11.11 -27.45
C MET A 90 -19.98 -11.99 -26.32
N ILE A 91 -19.45 -11.40 -25.26
CA ILE A 91 -19.02 -12.12 -24.04
C ILE A 91 -20.22 -12.78 -23.33
N GLN A 92 -21.40 -12.17 -23.35
CA GLN A 92 -22.62 -12.78 -22.78
C GLN A 92 -23.08 -13.98 -23.60
N TYR A 93 -23.06 -13.92 -24.94
CA TYR A 93 -23.41 -15.06 -25.79
C TYR A 93 -22.44 -16.24 -25.60
N HIS A 94 -21.14 -15.98 -25.45
CA HIS A 94 -20.17 -17.01 -25.05
C HIS A 94 -20.51 -17.64 -23.68
N ALA A 95 -20.90 -16.84 -22.68
CA ALA A 95 -21.29 -17.36 -21.38
C ALA A 95 -22.54 -18.27 -21.46
N MET A 96 -23.54 -17.90 -22.27
CA MET A 96 -24.72 -18.73 -22.53
C MET A 96 -24.35 -20.05 -23.23
N LEU A 97 -23.46 -20.01 -24.22
CA LEU A 97 -22.93 -21.21 -24.90
C LEU A 97 -22.27 -22.17 -23.91
N PHE A 98 -21.38 -21.67 -23.05
CA PHE A 98 -20.66 -22.51 -22.08
C PHE A 98 -21.58 -23.10 -21.01
N ASP A 99 -22.55 -22.34 -20.52
CA ASP A 99 -23.56 -22.80 -19.58
C ASP A 99 -24.46 -23.89 -20.21
N GLN A 100 -24.86 -23.72 -21.47
CA GLN A 100 -25.64 -24.73 -22.18
C GLN A 100 -24.82 -25.98 -22.52
N ALA A 101 -23.55 -25.85 -22.92
CA ALA A 101 -22.64 -26.97 -23.11
C ALA A 101 -22.38 -27.74 -21.79
N GLN A 102 -22.31 -27.02 -20.66
CA GLN A 102 -22.21 -27.64 -19.34
C GLN A 102 -23.45 -28.44 -18.97
N ARG A 103 -24.66 -27.97 -19.34
CA ARG A 103 -25.89 -28.76 -19.16
C ARG A 103 -25.95 -29.97 -20.11
N SER A 104 -25.74 -29.77 -21.40
CA SER A 104 -25.97 -30.79 -22.43
C SER A 104 -24.95 -31.92 -22.39
N ILE A 105 -23.67 -31.64 -22.19
CA ILE A 105 -22.62 -32.67 -22.13
C ILE A 105 -22.35 -33.08 -20.69
N LYS A 106 -21.85 -32.17 -19.84
CA LYS A 106 -21.43 -32.53 -18.48
C LYS A 106 -22.61 -33.06 -17.65
N THR A 107 -23.71 -32.32 -17.51
CA THR A 107 -24.82 -32.79 -16.64
C THR A 107 -25.49 -34.05 -17.21
N GLN A 108 -25.92 -34.05 -18.48
CA GLN A 108 -26.67 -35.20 -19.02
C GLN A 108 -25.84 -36.49 -19.10
N LEU A 109 -24.58 -36.43 -19.55
CA LEU A 109 -23.74 -37.63 -19.62
C LEU A 109 -23.27 -38.09 -18.22
N GLN A 110 -22.97 -37.17 -17.28
CA GLN A 110 -22.64 -37.58 -15.92
C GLN A 110 -23.83 -38.22 -15.20
N THR A 111 -25.07 -37.77 -15.42
CA THR A 111 -26.25 -38.43 -14.87
C THR A 111 -26.42 -39.84 -15.45
N PHE A 112 -26.24 -40.01 -16.77
CA PHE A 112 -26.28 -41.35 -17.39
C PHE A 112 -25.20 -42.29 -16.81
N VAL A 113 -23.97 -41.81 -16.63
CA VAL A 113 -22.86 -42.57 -16.00
C VAL A 113 -23.15 -42.90 -14.53
N LYS A 114 -23.68 -41.94 -13.75
CA LYS A 114 -23.91 -42.12 -12.30
C LYS A 114 -25.18 -42.91 -11.95
N GLU A 115 -26.20 -42.91 -12.80
CA GLU A 115 -27.48 -43.56 -12.52
C GLU A 115 -27.69 -44.85 -13.29
N ASP A 116 -27.64 -44.83 -14.62
CA ASP A 116 -27.99 -46.00 -15.44
C ASP A 116 -26.83 -47.01 -15.50
N LEU A 117 -25.60 -46.53 -15.73
CA LEU A 117 -24.38 -47.35 -15.67
C LEU A 117 -24.13 -47.93 -14.27
N LYS A 118 -24.47 -47.20 -13.21
CA LYS A 118 -24.41 -47.70 -11.83
C LYS A 118 -25.42 -48.82 -11.57
N LYS A 119 -26.69 -48.66 -11.98
CA LYS A 119 -27.71 -49.73 -11.85
C LYS A 119 -27.26 -51.02 -12.53
N PHE A 120 -26.65 -50.93 -13.72
CA PHE A 120 -26.05 -52.07 -14.40
C PHE A 120 -24.94 -52.75 -13.57
N LYS A 121 -24.00 -51.98 -13.00
CA LYS A 121 -22.93 -52.50 -12.14
C LYS A 121 -23.46 -53.17 -10.85
N ASP A 122 -24.46 -52.56 -10.21
CA ASP A 122 -25.11 -53.11 -9.01
C ASP A 122 -25.84 -54.43 -9.35
N SER A 123 -26.52 -54.51 -10.51
CA SER A 123 -27.15 -55.75 -11.00
C SER A 123 -26.13 -56.82 -11.38
N LYS A 124 -25.02 -56.46 -12.05
CA LYS A 124 -23.91 -57.38 -12.34
C LYS A 124 -23.38 -58.02 -11.05
N LYS A 125 -23.06 -57.20 -10.05
CA LYS A 125 -22.53 -57.67 -8.76
C LYS A 125 -23.48 -58.66 -8.06
N GLN A 126 -24.79 -58.45 -8.18
CA GLN A 126 -25.78 -59.37 -7.63
C GLN A 126 -25.90 -60.66 -8.46
N PHE A 127 -25.77 -60.59 -9.78
CA PHE A 127 -25.71 -61.76 -10.67
C PHE A 127 -24.47 -62.62 -10.41
N ASP A 128 -23.27 -62.01 -10.33
CA ASP A 128 -22.01 -62.69 -10.06
C ASP A 128 -22.07 -63.45 -8.72
N LYS A 129 -22.52 -62.77 -7.66
CA LYS A 129 -22.70 -63.37 -6.33
C LYS A 129 -23.63 -64.59 -6.37
N VAL A 130 -24.81 -64.47 -6.98
CA VAL A 130 -25.77 -65.59 -7.04
C VAL A 130 -25.30 -66.70 -7.99
N SER A 131 -24.45 -66.38 -8.97
CA SER A 131 -23.75 -67.35 -9.80
C SER A 131 -22.76 -68.19 -8.98
N GLU A 132 -21.93 -67.56 -8.14
CA GLU A 132 -21.00 -68.24 -7.22
C GLU A 132 -21.72 -69.10 -6.17
N GLU A 133 -22.81 -68.59 -5.59
CA GLU A 133 -23.66 -69.33 -4.63
C GLU A 133 -24.29 -70.57 -5.29
N LYS A 134 -24.74 -70.46 -6.54
CA LYS A 134 -25.27 -71.59 -7.33
C LYS A 134 -24.17 -72.62 -7.62
N GLU A 135 -22.98 -72.19 -8.02
CA GLU A 135 -21.86 -73.10 -8.32
C GLU A 135 -21.42 -73.86 -7.05
N THR A 136 -21.34 -73.15 -5.92
CA THR A 136 -21.07 -73.75 -4.61
C THR A 136 -22.14 -74.78 -4.23
N ALA A 137 -23.42 -74.51 -4.51
CA ALA A 137 -24.51 -75.45 -4.27
C ALA A 137 -24.47 -76.67 -5.22
N LEU A 138 -24.07 -76.49 -6.48
CA LEU A 138 -23.86 -77.58 -7.45
C LEU A 138 -22.77 -78.54 -6.97
N VAL A 139 -21.61 -78.01 -6.56
CA VAL A 139 -20.49 -78.81 -6.05
C VAL A 139 -20.90 -79.58 -4.78
N LYS A 140 -21.56 -78.91 -3.82
CA LYS A 140 -22.05 -79.56 -2.60
C LYS A 140 -23.05 -80.69 -2.88
N ASN A 141 -23.97 -80.49 -3.83
CA ASN A 141 -24.94 -81.52 -4.24
C ASN A 141 -24.26 -82.71 -4.94
N ALA A 142 -23.27 -82.45 -5.81
CA ALA A 142 -22.52 -83.49 -6.51
C ALA A 142 -21.61 -84.33 -5.57
N GLN A 143 -21.10 -83.73 -4.49
CA GLN A 143 -20.24 -84.39 -3.50
C GLN A 143 -21.03 -85.11 -2.38
N ALA A 144 -22.36 -84.97 -2.32
CA ALA A 144 -23.18 -85.57 -1.28
C ALA A 144 -23.12 -87.11 -1.30
N GLN A 145 -22.87 -87.72 -0.14
CA GLN A 145 -22.66 -89.17 -0.03
C GLN A 145 -23.99 -89.93 -0.13
N ARG A 146 -24.16 -90.75 -1.18
CA ARG A 146 -25.36 -91.58 -1.43
C ARG A 146 -25.99 -92.29 -0.22
N PRO A 147 -25.24 -92.93 0.72
CA PRO A 147 -25.87 -93.60 1.87
C PRO A 147 -26.46 -92.63 2.92
N LYS A 148 -26.15 -91.34 2.87
CA LYS A 148 -26.63 -90.32 3.82
C LYS A 148 -27.80 -89.53 3.24
N GLN A 149 -28.96 -90.17 3.18
CA GLN A 149 -30.11 -89.63 2.45
C GLN A 149 -30.55 -88.22 2.91
N HIS A 150 -30.47 -87.90 4.21
CA HIS A 150 -30.75 -86.56 4.73
C HIS A 150 -29.81 -85.47 4.19
N GLU A 151 -28.49 -85.73 4.11
CA GLU A 151 -27.52 -84.77 3.55
C GLU A 151 -27.73 -84.57 2.04
N VAL A 152 -28.16 -85.61 1.32
CA VAL A 152 -28.53 -85.53 -0.11
C VAL A 152 -29.79 -84.69 -0.32
N GLU A 153 -30.81 -84.87 0.50
CA GLU A 153 -32.06 -84.09 0.44
C GLU A 153 -31.82 -82.61 0.79
N GLU A 154 -31.04 -82.32 1.84
CA GLU A 154 -30.64 -80.95 2.21
C GLU A 154 -29.87 -80.25 1.08
N ALA A 155 -28.83 -80.89 0.53
CA ALA A 155 -28.05 -80.33 -0.57
C ALA A 155 -28.89 -80.13 -1.83
N THR A 156 -29.88 -80.98 -2.08
CA THR A 156 -30.81 -80.86 -3.21
C THR A 156 -31.76 -79.67 -3.03
N ASN A 157 -32.31 -79.49 -1.83
CA ASN A 157 -33.18 -78.36 -1.50
C ASN A 157 -32.44 -77.01 -1.63
N ILE A 158 -31.20 -76.94 -1.13
CA ILE A 158 -30.34 -75.76 -1.29
C ILE A 158 -30.10 -75.47 -2.78
N LEU A 159 -29.78 -76.49 -3.59
CA LEU A 159 -29.56 -76.33 -5.03
C LEU A 159 -30.82 -75.88 -5.79
N VAL A 160 -32.01 -76.37 -5.43
CA VAL A 160 -33.28 -75.92 -6.04
C VAL A 160 -33.55 -74.46 -5.69
N ALA A 161 -33.30 -74.04 -4.44
CA ALA A 161 -33.46 -72.66 -4.00
C ALA A 161 -32.49 -71.70 -4.72
N THR A 162 -31.19 -72.02 -4.77
CA THR A 162 -30.19 -71.18 -5.45
C THR A 162 -30.41 -71.13 -6.97
N ARG A 163 -30.79 -72.24 -7.62
CA ARG A 163 -31.19 -72.23 -9.05
C ARG A 163 -32.40 -71.33 -9.31
N LYS A 164 -33.40 -71.30 -8.42
CA LYS A 164 -34.56 -70.41 -8.57
C LYS A 164 -34.14 -68.94 -8.38
N CYS A 165 -33.33 -68.63 -7.38
CA CYS A 165 -32.79 -67.29 -7.16
C CYS A 165 -31.96 -66.81 -8.37
N PHE A 166 -31.04 -67.64 -8.86
CA PHE A 166 -30.24 -67.38 -10.05
C PHE A 166 -31.10 -67.02 -11.26
N ARG A 167 -32.15 -67.80 -11.55
CA ARG A 167 -33.04 -67.50 -12.68
C ARG A 167 -33.71 -66.13 -12.58
N HIS A 168 -34.18 -65.73 -11.40
CA HIS A 168 -34.77 -64.40 -11.22
C HIS A 168 -33.74 -63.28 -11.44
N ILE A 169 -32.60 -63.34 -10.75
CA ILE A 169 -31.55 -62.32 -10.85
C ILE A 169 -30.92 -62.26 -12.26
N ALA A 170 -30.76 -63.38 -12.93
CA ALA A 170 -30.24 -63.42 -14.29
C ALA A 170 -31.22 -62.82 -15.33
N LEU A 171 -32.54 -63.03 -15.16
CA LEU A 171 -33.54 -62.33 -15.97
C LEU A 171 -33.53 -60.82 -15.73
N ASP A 172 -33.42 -60.39 -14.46
CA ASP A 172 -33.30 -58.97 -14.10
C ASP A 172 -32.03 -58.35 -14.70
N TYR A 173 -30.90 -59.06 -14.67
CA TYR A 173 -29.64 -58.58 -15.25
C TYR A 173 -29.72 -58.45 -16.78
N VAL A 174 -30.29 -59.43 -17.48
CA VAL A 174 -30.53 -59.38 -18.93
C VAL A 174 -31.51 -58.27 -19.31
N LEU A 175 -32.50 -57.97 -18.46
CA LEU A 175 -33.38 -56.82 -18.63
C LEU A 175 -32.58 -55.50 -18.52
N GLN A 176 -31.76 -55.32 -17.47
CA GLN A 176 -30.95 -54.10 -17.32
C GLN A 176 -29.96 -53.92 -18.48
N ILE A 177 -29.34 -55.00 -18.98
CA ILE A 177 -28.49 -54.97 -20.18
C ILE A 177 -29.26 -54.42 -21.38
N ASN A 178 -30.40 -55.02 -21.72
CA ASN A 178 -31.16 -54.62 -22.90
C ASN A 178 -31.74 -53.20 -22.77
N VAL A 179 -32.09 -52.76 -21.54
CA VAL A 179 -32.50 -51.37 -21.26
C VAL A 179 -31.33 -50.39 -21.41
N LEU A 180 -30.16 -50.66 -20.85
CA LEU A 180 -28.97 -49.80 -20.98
C LEU A 180 -28.54 -49.66 -22.45
N GLN A 181 -28.52 -50.78 -23.18
CA GLN A 181 -28.24 -50.85 -24.61
C GLN A 181 -29.25 -50.04 -25.46
N SER A 182 -30.48 -49.89 -24.99
CA SER A 182 -31.48 -49.00 -25.62
C SER A 182 -31.19 -47.52 -25.36
N LYS A 183 -30.88 -47.16 -24.10
CA LYS A 183 -30.69 -45.79 -23.66
C LYS A 183 -29.38 -45.18 -24.16
N ARG A 184 -28.29 -45.98 -24.29
CA ARG A 184 -26.97 -45.46 -24.69
C ARG A 184 -27.03 -44.63 -25.97
N ARG A 185 -27.82 -45.09 -26.95
CA ARG A 185 -27.97 -44.38 -28.23
C ARG A 185 -28.79 -43.09 -28.09
N SER A 186 -29.85 -43.08 -27.28
CA SER A 186 -30.68 -41.88 -27.13
C SER A 186 -29.98 -40.78 -26.35
N GLU A 187 -29.30 -41.10 -25.25
CA GLU A 187 -28.70 -40.06 -24.39
C GLU A 187 -27.46 -39.42 -25.03
N ILE A 188 -26.60 -40.21 -25.69
CA ILE A 188 -25.44 -39.67 -26.43
C ILE A 188 -25.91 -38.73 -27.56
N LEU A 189 -26.92 -39.14 -28.33
CA LEU A 189 -27.42 -38.32 -29.44
C LEU A 189 -28.16 -37.06 -28.95
N LYS A 190 -28.97 -37.14 -27.88
CA LYS A 190 -29.61 -35.94 -27.28
C LYS A 190 -28.58 -34.94 -26.78
N SER A 191 -27.57 -35.42 -26.06
CA SER A 191 -26.48 -34.60 -25.51
C SER A 191 -25.74 -33.85 -26.63
N MET A 192 -25.30 -34.58 -27.66
CA MET A 192 -24.59 -33.97 -28.80
C MET A 192 -25.49 -33.03 -29.62
N LEU A 193 -26.76 -33.38 -29.83
CA LEU A 193 -27.71 -32.53 -30.56
C LEU A 193 -27.96 -31.21 -29.82
N SER A 194 -28.16 -31.26 -28.50
CA SER A 194 -28.32 -30.05 -27.67
C SER A 194 -27.06 -29.18 -27.66
N PHE A 195 -25.87 -29.79 -27.66
CA PHE A 195 -24.60 -29.07 -27.81
C PHE A 195 -24.47 -28.38 -29.18
N MET A 196 -24.88 -29.03 -30.27
CA MET A 196 -24.85 -28.42 -31.61
C MET A 196 -25.88 -27.29 -31.77
N TYR A 197 -27.08 -27.42 -31.20
CA TYR A 197 -28.02 -26.30 -31.16
C TYR A 197 -27.50 -25.11 -30.35
N ALA A 198 -26.78 -25.34 -29.24
CA ALA A 198 -26.16 -24.24 -28.48
C ALA A 198 -25.13 -23.46 -29.33
N HIS A 199 -24.30 -24.17 -30.10
CA HIS A 199 -23.37 -23.54 -31.05
C HIS A 199 -24.11 -22.77 -32.16
N LEU A 200 -25.18 -23.33 -32.73
CA LEU A 200 -25.99 -22.66 -33.75
C LEU A 200 -26.57 -21.34 -33.23
N THR A 201 -27.18 -21.36 -32.04
CA THR A 201 -27.73 -20.15 -31.40
C THR A 201 -26.63 -19.11 -31.15
N PHE A 202 -25.48 -19.51 -30.62
CA PHE A 202 -24.34 -18.61 -30.39
C PHE A 202 -23.86 -17.91 -31.68
N PHE A 203 -23.67 -18.67 -32.78
CA PHE A 203 -23.24 -18.08 -34.05
C PHE A 203 -24.29 -17.17 -34.66
N HIS A 204 -25.58 -17.49 -34.53
CA HIS A 204 -26.68 -16.65 -35.01
C HIS A 204 -26.72 -15.31 -34.25
N GLN A 205 -26.71 -15.35 -32.91
CA GLN A 205 -26.71 -14.15 -32.06
C GLN A 205 -25.49 -13.25 -32.31
N GLY A 206 -24.30 -13.85 -32.48
CA GLY A 206 -23.10 -13.10 -32.83
C GLY A 206 -23.19 -12.47 -34.23
N TYR A 207 -23.73 -13.19 -35.21
CA TYR A 207 -23.91 -12.66 -36.57
C TYR A 207 -24.88 -11.49 -36.62
N ASP A 208 -26.04 -11.60 -35.93
CA ASP A 208 -27.05 -10.54 -35.89
C ASP A 208 -26.44 -9.25 -35.29
N LEU A 209 -25.78 -9.36 -34.14
CA LEU A 209 -25.11 -8.25 -33.45
C LEU A 209 -24.09 -7.52 -34.33
N PHE A 210 -23.20 -8.25 -35.01
CA PHE A 210 -22.21 -7.62 -35.89
C PHE A 210 -22.83 -7.09 -37.20
N SER A 211 -23.94 -7.67 -37.67
CA SER A 211 -24.70 -7.15 -38.82
C SER A 211 -25.39 -5.81 -38.48
N GLU A 212 -25.90 -5.64 -37.27
CA GLU A 212 -26.45 -4.37 -36.79
C GLU A 212 -25.36 -3.30 -36.56
N LEU A 213 -24.13 -3.72 -36.23
CA LEU A 213 -22.99 -2.83 -36.06
C LEU A 213 -22.34 -2.39 -37.38
N GLU A 214 -22.43 -3.20 -38.44
CA GLU A 214 -21.75 -2.97 -39.74
C GLU A 214 -22.02 -1.57 -40.36
N PRO A 215 -23.26 -1.04 -40.41
CA PRO A 215 -23.52 0.29 -40.96
C PRO A 215 -22.81 1.41 -40.19
N TYR A 216 -22.70 1.26 -38.87
CA TYR A 216 -22.01 2.21 -38.00
C TYR A 216 -20.49 2.17 -38.21
N MET A 217 -19.90 0.99 -38.40
CA MET A 217 -18.48 0.86 -38.73
C MET A 217 -18.13 1.51 -40.08
N LYS A 218 -19.03 1.43 -41.07
CA LYS A 218 -18.87 2.10 -42.36
C LYS A 218 -18.92 3.62 -42.23
N ASP A 219 -19.87 4.16 -41.47
CA ASP A 219 -19.97 5.59 -41.20
C ASP A 219 -18.73 6.13 -40.45
N LEU A 220 -18.28 5.43 -39.40
CA LEU A 220 -17.06 5.77 -38.67
C LEU A 220 -15.81 5.76 -39.56
N GLY A 221 -15.73 4.83 -40.53
CA GLY A 221 -14.66 4.81 -41.52
C GLY A 221 -14.61 6.10 -42.35
N VAL A 222 -15.76 6.59 -42.83
CA VAL A 222 -15.87 7.86 -43.56
C VAL A 222 -15.51 9.06 -42.66
N GLN A 223 -15.91 9.04 -41.38
CA GLN A 223 -15.51 10.06 -40.41
C GLN A 223 -13.98 10.08 -40.21
N LEU A 224 -13.34 8.92 -40.11
CA LEU A 224 -11.89 8.79 -39.94
C LEU A 224 -11.11 9.34 -41.17
N ASP A 225 -11.55 9.02 -42.39
CA ASP A 225 -10.94 9.56 -43.61
C ASP A 225 -11.00 11.09 -43.66
N ASN A 226 -12.11 11.69 -43.24
CA ASN A 226 -12.27 13.14 -43.13
C ASN A 226 -11.30 13.74 -42.09
N LEU A 227 -11.20 13.14 -40.91
CA LEU A 227 -10.28 13.58 -39.84
C LEU A 227 -8.81 13.52 -40.26
N VAL A 228 -8.40 12.45 -40.97
CA VAL A 228 -7.06 12.33 -41.56
C VAL A 228 -6.82 13.43 -42.60
N GLY A 229 -7.83 13.72 -43.43
CA GLY A 229 -7.80 14.81 -44.41
C GLY A 229 -7.62 16.19 -43.76
N ASP A 230 -8.31 16.46 -42.65
CA ASP A 230 -8.23 17.74 -41.94
C ASP A 230 -6.93 17.89 -41.14
N ALA A 231 -6.47 16.85 -40.46
CA ALA A 231 -5.16 16.84 -39.81
C ALA A 231 -4.02 17.10 -40.82
N ALA A 232 -4.12 16.57 -42.05
CA ALA A 232 -3.16 16.84 -43.11
C ALA A 232 -3.21 18.30 -43.62
N LYS A 233 -4.37 18.96 -43.61
CA LYS A 233 -4.50 20.40 -43.92
C LYS A 233 -3.89 21.25 -42.80
N GLU A 234 -4.23 20.96 -41.54
CA GLU A 234 -3.74 21.69 -40.37
C GLU A 234 -2.21 21.59 -40.27
N LYS A 235 -1.65 20.39 -40.47
CA LYS A 235 -0.19 20.19 -40.52
C LYS A 235 0.49 21.13 -41.51
N ARG A 236 0.00 21.24 -42.76
CA ARG A 236 0.56 22.16 -43.77
C ARG A 236 0.46 23.62 -43.32
N VAL A 237 -0.66 24.01 -42.72
CA VAL A 237 -0.84 25.39 -42.19
C VAL A 237 0.18 25.67 -41.07
N MET A 238 0.43 24.71 -40.19
CA MET A 238 1.44 24.82 -39.13
C MET A 238 2.86 24.87 -39.68
N GLU A 239 3.19 24.06 -40.69
CA GLU A 239 4.50 24.09 -41.40
C GLU A 239 4.75 25.45 -42.09
N ILE A 240 3.73 26.03 -42.73
CA ILE A 240 3.81 27.38 -43.33
C ILE A 240 4.01 28.46 -42.27
N LYS A 241 3.24 28.41 -41.17
CA LYS A 241 3.39 29.35 -40.03
C LYS A 241 4.80 29.27 -39.44
N HIS A 242 5.29 28.06 -39.18
CA HIS A 242 6.64 27.82 -38.68
C HIS A 242 7.71 28.42 -39.62
N SER A 243 7.60 28.15 -40.92
CA SER A 243 8.51 28.71 -41.94
C SER A 243 8.48 30.24 -41.99
N THR A 244 7.31 30.85 -41.80
CA THR A 244 7.12 32.31 -41.79
C THR A 244 7.71 32.96 -40.54
N ILE A 245 7.63 32.29 -39.39
CA ILE A 245 8.25 32.78 -38.14
C ILE A 245 9.78 32.67 -38.22
N GLN A 246 10.31 31.54 -38.70
CA GLN A 246 11.75 31.39 -38.92
C GLN A 246 12.34 32.49 -39.83
N GLN A 247 11.61 32.91 -40.87
CA GLN A 247 12.05 34.02 -41.74
C GLN A 247 12.02 35.40 -41.08
N LYS A 248 11.31 35.58 -39.96
CA LYS A 248 11.24 36.84 -39.22
C LYS A 248 12.31 36.95 -38.13
N ASP A 249 12.56 35.88 -37.39
CA ASP A 249 13.41 35.92 -36.19
C ASP A 249 14.91 36.11 -36.52
N PHE A 250 15.38 35.76 -37.71
CA PHE A 250 16.80 35.97 -38.12
C PHE A 250 17.14 37.43 -38.51
N ALA A 251 16.22 38.38 -38.39
CA ALA A 251 16.43 39.78 -38.76
C ALA A 251 16.55 40.75 -37.57
N ASP A 252 16.25 40.32 -36.34
CA ASP A 252 16.18 41.18 -35.15
C ASP A 252 16.57 40.38 -33.89
N ASP A 253 17.84 40.44 -33.49
CA ASP A 253 18.40 39.64 -32.35
C ASP A 253 17.88 40.07 -30.96
N ASP A 254 17.27 41.27 -30.84
CA ASP A 254 16.56 41.67 -29.61
C ASP A 254 15.09 41.22 -29.72
N PRO A 255 14.54 40.51 -28.72
CA PRO A 255 13.12 40.21 -28.70
C PRO A 255 12.32 41.52 -28.68
N LYS A 256 11.57 41.80 -29.74
CA LYS A 256 10.68 42.96 -29.82
C LYS A 256 9.67 42.93 -28.67
N LEU A 257 9.91 43.73 -27.63
CA LEU A 257 8.83 44.16 -26.75
C LEU A 257 8.02 45.22 -27.49
N ASP A 258 6.96 44.77 -28.13
CA ASP A 258 5.82 45.64 -28.36
C ASP A 258 5.26 46.02 -26.98
N CYS A 259 5.36 47.31 -26.61
CA CYS A 259 4.60 47.89 -25.51
C CYS A 259 3.11 47.93 -25.90
N ASN A 260 2.48 46.76 -26.01
CA ASN A 260 1.05 46.66 -26.22
C ASN A 260 0.35 47.09 -24.94
N VAL A 261 -0.23 48.29 -24.99
CA VAL A 261 -1.30 48.70 -24.07
C VAL A 261 -2.54 47.91 -24.47
N ASP A 262 -2.53 46.61 -24.19
CA ASP A 262 -3.61 45.70 -24.55
C ASP A 262 -4.80 45.96 -23.62
N THR A 263 -5.77 46.72 -24.13
CA THR A 263 -6.87 47.36 -23.40
C THR A 263 -7.88 46.38 -22.77
N THR A 264 -7.58 45.08 -22.79
CA THR A 264 -8.43 44.00 -22.26
C THR A 264 -7.85 43.28 -21.04
N SER A 265 -6.53 43.33 -20.82
CA SER A 265 -5.85 42.52 -19.79
C SER A 265 -5.21 43.33 -18.65
N GLY A 266 -5.05 44.66 -18.80
CA GLY A 266 -4.46 45.53 -17.78
C GLY A 266 -2.96 45.32 -17.54
N ILE A 267 -2.29 44.58 -18.43
CA ILE A 267 -0.85 44.32 -18.41
C ILE A 267 -0.14 45.43 -19.19
N VAL A 268 0.81 46.11 -18.57
CA VAL A 268 1.56 47.23 -19.19
C VAL A 268 2.85 46.76 -19.85
N MET A 269 3.50 45.75 -19.28
CA MET A 269 4.71 45.10 -19.79
C MET A 269 4.87 43.74 -19.12
N GLU A 270 5.38 42.74 -19.84
CA GLU A 270 5.82 41.47 -19.29
C GLU A 270 7.10 40.94 -19.96
N GLY A 271 7.82 40.03 -19.28
CA GLY A 271 9.06 39.46 -19.79
C GLY A 271 9.97 38.89 -18.69
N TYR A 272 11.08 38.27 -19.09
CA TYR A 272 12.08 37.76 -18.14
C TYR A 272 12.99 38.87 -17.59
N LEU A 273 13.18 38.87 -16.27
CA LEU A 273 14.24 39.62 -15.59
C LEU A 273 14.95 38.74 -14.56
N PHE A 274 16.20 39.06 -14.26
CA PHE A 274 16.92 38.48 -13.12
C PHE A 274 16.69 39.34 -11.88
N LYS A 275 16.17 38.73 -10.81
CA LYS A 275 15.99 39.37 -9.50
C LYS A 275 17.13 39.01 -8.55
N ARG A 276 17.71 39.99 -7.87
CA ARG A 276 18.59 39.74 -6.72
C ARG A 276 17.75 39.32 -5.51
N ALA A 277 18.13 38.21 -4.88
CA ALA A 277 17.56 37.80 -3.61
C ALA A 277 18.02 38.76 -2.49
N SER A 278 17.16 38.96 -1.50
CA SER A 278 17.42 39.81 -0.33
C SER A 278 18.07 39.03 0.82
N ASN A 279 18.52 37.79 0.57
CA ASN A 279 19.24 36.95 1.51
C ASN A 279 20.75 37.27 1.51
N ALA A 280 21.48 36.78 2.52
CA ALA A 280 22.92 37.01 2.67
C ALA A 280 23.72 36.61 1.41
N PHE A 281 23.35 35.49 0.78
CA PHE A 281 23.95 34.97 -0.44
C PHE A 281 23.69 35.81 -1.71
N LYS A 282 22.81 36.83 -1.67
CA LYS A 282 22.51 37.79 -2.77
C LYS A 282 22.27 37.12 -4.13
N THR A 283 21.67 35.91 -4.15
CA THR A 283 21.61 35.08 -5.36
C THR A 283 20.69 35.66 -6.44
N TRP A 284 21.10 35.54 -7.71
CA TRP A 284 20.36 36.06 -8.85
C TRP A 284 19.47 35.00 -9.47
N ASN A 285 18.20 35.35 -9.69
CA ASN A 285 17.15 34.41 -10.06
C ASN A 285 16.34 34.95 -11.24
N ARG A 286 16.38 34.29 -12.40
CA ARG A 286 15.52 34.62 -13.56
C ARG A 286 14.06 34.27 -13.26
N ARG A 287 13.15 35.20 -13.49
CA ARG A 287 11.70 35.05 -13.27
C ARG A 287 10.93 35.76 -14.38
N TRP A 288 9.70 35.34 -14.66
CA TRP A 288 8.78 36.10 -15.52
C TRP A 288 8.16 37.21 -14.69
N PHE A 289 8.37 38.45 -15.09
CA PHE A 289 7.79 39.63 -14.47
C PHE A 289 6.63 40.15 -15.30
N SER A 290 5.61 40.71 -14.65
CA SER A 290 4.59 41.50 -15.30
C SER A 290 4.21 42.72 -14.46
N ILE A 291 3.89 43.81 -15.14
CA ILE A 291 3.33 45.02 -14.55
C ILE A 291 1.83 45.00 -14.80
N GLN A 292 1.03 44.85 -13.74
CA GLN A 292 -0.42 44.66 -13.83
C GLN A 292 -1.09 45.47 -12.72
N ASN A 293 -2.14 46.23 -13.04
CA ASN A 293 -2.96 46.96 -12.05
C ASN A 293 -2.14 47.78 -11.02
N ASN A 294 -1.14 48.54 -11.48
CA ASN A 294 -0.21 49.32 -10.65
C ASN A 294 0.65 48.50 -9.65
N GLN A 295 0.78 47.19 -9.86
CA GLN A 295 1.65 46.29 -9.11
C GLN A 295 2.78 45.74 -9.99
N LEU A 296 3.92 45.43 -9.37
CA LEU A 296 4.99 44.65 -10.00
C LEU A 296 4.98 43.25 -9.42
N VAL A 297 4.68 42.26 -10.24
CA VAL A 297 4.56 40.85 -9.84
C VAL A 297 5.55 39.96 -10.60
N TYR A 298 5.85 38.77 -10.07
CA TYR A 298 6.59 37.75 -10.80
C TYR A 298 6.06 36.33 -10.59
N GLN A 299 6.30 35.46 -11.57
CA GLN A 299 6.01 34.02 -11.53
C GLN A 299 7.31 33.21 -11.64
N LYS A 300 7.35 32.01 -11.04
CA LYS A 300 8.51 31.10 -11.14
C LYS A 300 8.31 30.10 -12.28
N LYS A 301 7.08 29.61 -12.46
CA LYS A 301 6.60 28.79 -13.58
C LYS A 301 5.28 29.32 -14.10
N PHE A 302 4.96 28.98 -15.35
CA PHE A 302 3.66 29.26 -15.96
C PHE A 302 2.52 28.62 -15.11
N LYS A 303 1.49 29.41 -14.80
CA LYS A 303 0.38 29.10 -13.85
C LYS A 303 0.71 29.16 -12.34
N ASP A 304 1.90 29.59 -11.91
CA ASP A 304 2.10 29.96 -10.50
C ASP A 304 1.28 31.21 -10.14
N ASN A 305 0.76 31.29 -8.91
CA ASN A 305 0.16 32.53 -8.39
C ASN A 305 1.22 33.67 -8.43
N PRO A 306 0.90 34.83 -9.03
CA PRO A 306 1.85 35.94 -9.11
C PRO A 306 2.30 36.39 -7.73
N THR A 307 3.62 36.38 -7.50
CA THR A 307 4.21 36.89 -6.26
C THR A 307 4.41 38.39 -6.38
N VAL A 308 3.67 39.17 -5.59
CA VAL A 308 3.77 40.62 -5.55
C VAL A 308 5.13 41.04 -4.99
N VAL A 309 5.92 41.76 -5.80
CA VAL A 309 7.18 42.39 -5.39
C VAL A 309 6.91 43.76 -4.79
N VAL A 310 6.02 44.50 -5.45
CA VAL A 310 5.59 45.85 -5.10
C VAL A 310 4.08 45.89 -5.14
N GLU A 311 3.47 46.12 -3.98
CA GLU A 311 2.01 46.16 -3.77
C GLU A 311 1.37 47.45 -4.31
N ASP A 312 2.14 48.55 -4.36
CA ASP A 312 1.73 49.83 -4.93
C ASP A 312 2.93 50.54 -5.56
N LEU A 313 2.93 50.63 -6.89
CA LEU A 313 3.98 51.34 -7.63
C LEU A 313 3.97 52.85 -7.34
N ARG A 314 2.85 53.47 -6.93
CA ARG A 314 2.77 54.93 -6.70
C ARG A 314 3.82 55.47 -5.74
N LEU A 315 4.17 54.69 -4.72
CA LEU A 315 5.13 55.09 -3.69
C LEU A 315 6.58 54.70 -4.02
N CYS A 316 6.84 54.24 -5.26
CA CYS A 316 8.13 53.71 -5.67
C CYS A 316 8.94 54.70 -6.51
N THR A 317 10.25 54.57 -6.43
CA THR A 317 11.20 55.23 -7.35
C THR A 317 12.06 54.19 -8.06
N VAL A 318 12.36 54.43 -9.33
CA VAL A 318 13.25 53.56 -10.12
C VAL A 318 14.59 54.25 -10.29
N LYS A 319 15.67 53.57 -9.94
CA LYS A 319 17.05 54.06 -10.04
C LYS A 319 17.87 53.15 -10.93
N GLN A 320 18.77 53.74 -11.72
CA GLN A 320 19.82 52.98 -12.39
C GLN A 320 20.91 52.66 -11.36
N CYS A 321 21.44 51.44 -11.37
CA CYS A 321 22.46 51.01 -10.42
C CYS A 321 23.77 50.75 -11.17
N GLU A 322 24.72 51.69 -11.05
CA GLU A 322 26.06 51.56 -11.62
C GLU A 322 27.05 50.93 -10.61
N ASP A 323 26.79 51.06 -9.31
CA ASP A 323 27.61 50.54 -8.21
C ASP A 323 27.50 49.01 -7.98
N ILE A 324 26.89 48.27 -8.92
CA ILE A 324 26.68 46.82 -8.83
C ILE A 324 27.45 46.15 -9.97
N GLU A 325 28.27 45.15 -9.65
CA GLU A 325 29.18 44.42 -10.57
C GLU A 325 28.52 43.87 -11.85
N ARG A 326 27.19 43.75 -11.89
CA ARG A 326 26.45 43.19 -13.04
C ARG A 326 25.90 44.29 -13.95
N ARG A 327 26.18 44.15 -15.25
CA ARG A 327 25.62 45.00 -16.30
C ARG A 327 24.09 44.95 -16.33
N PHE A 328 23.50 46.06 -16.76
CA PHE A 328 22.05 46.24 -16.99
C PHE A 328 21.16 46.12 -15.75
N CYS A 329 21.70 46.45 -14.56
CA CYS A 329 20.93 46.50 -13.32
C CYS A 329 20.15 47.81 -13.13
N PHE A 330 19.02 47.69 -12.45
CA PHE A 330 18.20 48.79 -11.94
C PHE A 330 17.52 48.39 -10.62
N GLU A 331 17.20 49.37 -9.79
CA GLU A 331 16.52 49.16 -8.51
C GLU A 331 15.15 49.83 -8.51
N VAL A 332 14.14 49.10 -8.05
CA VAL A 332 12.83 49.63 -7.70
C VAL A 332 12.77 49.74 -6.18
N VAL A 333 12.77 50.97 -5.67
CA VAL A 333 12.75 51.29 -4.23
C VAL A 333 11.32 51.65 -3.83
N SER A 334 10.69 50.87 -2.96
CA SER A 334 9.45 51.21 -2.25
C SER A 334 9.75 51.64 -0.80
N PRO A 335 8.77 52.19 -0.06
CA PRO A 335 8.98 52.61 1.34
C PRO A 335 9.33 51.46 2.30
N THR A 336 9.02 50.21 1.95
CA THR A 336 9.19 49.04 2.81
C THR A 336 10.18 48.01 2.27
N LYS A 337 10.49 48.03 0.96
CA LYS A 337 11.32 47.03 0.28
C LYS A 337 12.07 47.71 -0.88
N SER A 338 13.35 47.43 -1.05
CA SER A 338 14.03 47.68 -2.33
C SER A 338 14.27 46.37 -3.08
N CYS A 339 14.11 46.41 -4.40
CA CYS A 339 14.23 45.26 -5.27
C CYS A 339 15.15 45.57 -6.44
N ILE A 340 16.27 44.86 -6.52
CA ILE A 340 17.24 45.00 -7.60
C ILE A 340 16.98 43.95 -8.67
N LEU A 341 16.83 44.44 -9.89
CA LEU A 341 16.51 43.70 -11.10
C LEU A 341 17.60 43.91 -12.15
N GLN A 342 17.75 42.95 -13.05
CA GLN A 342 18.69 42.97 -14.16
C GLN A 342 17.97 42.52 -15.43
N ALA A 343 18.10 43.31 -16.49
CA ALA A 343 17.60 42.99 -17.83
C ALA A 343 18.70 42.34 -18.70
N ASP A 344 18.30 41.69 -19.80
CA ASP A 344 19.23 40.93 -20.65
C ASP A 344 20.01 41.83 -21.65
N SER A 345 19.51 43.03 -21.98
CA SER A 345 20.19 44.06 -22.80
C SER A 345 19.94 45.48 -22.29
N ASP A 346 20.72 46.47 -22.73
CA ASP A 346 20.50 47.86 -22.29
C ASP A 346 19.20 48.45 -22.82
N LYS A 347 18.81 48.12 -24.06
CA LYS A 347 17.50 48.50 -24.61
C LYS A 347 16.36 47.97 -23.72
N LEU A 348 16.46 46.71 -23.31
CA LEU A 348 15.52 46.08 -22.37
C LEU A 348 15.53 46.78 -21.01
N ARG A 349 16.70 47.13 -20.46
CA ARG A 349 16.79 47.93 -19.22
C ARG A 349 16.04 49.25 -19.34
N GLN A 350 16.29 50.03 -20.40
CA GLN A 350 15.61 51.31 -20.59
C GLN A 350 14.10 51.13 -20.79
N ALA A 351 13.68 50.12 -21.57
CA ALA A 351 12.27 49.80 -21.76
C ALA A 351 11.55 49.47 -20.43
N TRP A 352 12.15 48.62 -19.59
CA TRP A 352 11.62 48.27 -18.28
C TRP A 352 11.60 49.46 -17.30
N ILE A 353 12.65 50.28 -17.28
CA ILE A 353 12.67 51.50 -16.45
C ILE A 353 11.55 52.47 -16.89
N ASN A 354 11.43 52.72 -18.20
CA ASN A 354 10.42 53.61 -18.76
C ASN A 354 9.00 53.08 -18.51
N ALA A 355 8.77 51.77 -18.63
CA ALA A 355 7.48 51.15 -18.34
C ALA A 355 7.10 51.32 -16.86
N VAL A 356 8.01 51.00 -15.93
CA VAL A 356 7.76 51.18 -14.49
C VAL A 356 7.54 52.66 -14.14
N GLN A 357 8.36 53.59 -14.67
CA GLN A 357 8.16 55.03 -14.49
C GLN A 357 6.82 55.52 -15.06
N THR A 358 6.39 55.00 -16.21
CA THR A 358 5.10 55.33 -16.82
C THR A 358 3.95 54.82 -15.95
N SER A 359 4.03 53.60 -15.42
CA SER A 359 3.03 53.07 -14.48
C SER A 359 2.97 53.88 -13.18
N ILE A 360 4.12 54.29 -12.62
CA ILE A 360 4.17 55.20 -11.46
C ILE A 360 3.42 56.51 -11.78
N ALA A 361 3.72 57.13 -12.92
CA ALA A 361 3.09 58.39 -13.33
C ALA A 361 1.59 58.26 -13.63
N THR A 362 1.14 57.15 -14.22
CA THR A 362 -0.29 56.86 -14.43
C THR A 362 -1.02 56.70 -13.11
N ALA A 363 -0.47 55.92 -12.19
CA ALA A 363 -1.07 55.66 -10.88
C ALA A 363 -1.14 56.92 -9.97
N TYR A 364 -0.30 57.93 -10.22
CA TYR A 364 -0.45 59.26 -9.62
C TYR A 364 -1.60 60.07 -10.24
N ARG A 365 -1.86 59.97 -11.55
CA ARG A 365 -2.92 60.71 -12.24
C ARG A 365 -4.32 60.22 -11.89
N GLU A 366 -4.51 58.93 -11.64
CA GLU A 366 -5.80 58.33 -11.25
C GLU A 366 -6.40 58.94 -9.97
N LYS A 367 -5.62 59.65 -9.15
CA LYS A 367 -6.11 60.35 -7.95
C LYS A 367 -6.61 61.78 -8.19
N GLY A 368 -6.52 62.29 -9.42
CA GLY A 368 -6.97 63.64 -9.79
C GLY A 368 -8.49 63.75 -9.98
N ASP A 369 -9.11 62.73 -10.59
CA ASP A 369 -10.51 62.79 -11.04
C ASP A 369 -11.54 62.21 -10.05
N GLU A 370 -11.10 61.42 -9.06
CA GLU A 370 -11.97 60.77 -8.06
C GLU A 370 -12.36 61.66 -6.86
N ALA A 371 -11.89 62.90 -6.81
CA ALA A 371 -12.14 63.81 -5.68
C ALA A 371 -13.51 64.54 -5.72
N GLU A 372 -14.26 64.47 -6.83
CA GLU A 372 -15.44 65.34 -7.07
C GLU A 372 -16.80 64.62 -7.23
N LYS A 373 -16.90 63.31 -6.99
CA LYS A 373 -18.20 62.59 -7.05
C LYS A 373 -18.48 61.68 -5.85
N SER A 374 -18.85 62.31 -4.74
CA SER A 374 -19.65 61.62 -3.71
C SER A 374 -21.12 61.45 -4.14
N GLU A 375 -21.78 60.47 -3.52
CA GLU A 375 -23.23 60.23 -3.50
C GLU A 375 -23.90 59.60 -4.74
N LYS A 376 -24.04 58.27 -4.69
CA LYS A 376 -25.36 57.60 -4.61
C LYS A 376 -25.25 56.12 -4.22
N LYS A 377 -26.06 55.69 -3.24
CA LYS A 377 -26.42 54.27 -3.07
C LYS A 377 -27.33 53.85 -4.25
N PRO A 378 -27.34 52.55 -4.60
CA PRO A 378 -28.59 51.83 -4.35
C PRO A 378 -28.40 50.42 -3.76
N SER A 379 -29.53 49.74 -3.60
CA SER A 379 -29.85 48.66 -2.68
C SER A 379 -29.97 47.27 -3.32
N VAL A 380 -29.67 46.22 -2.53
CA VAL A 380 -30.36 44.90 -2.48
C VAL A 380 -30.28 44.04 -3.76
N SER A 381 -29.77 42.81 -3.70
CA SER A 381 -30.60 41.62 -3.41
C SER A 381 -29.81 40.38 -2.97
N ILE A 382 -30.50 39.50 -2.25
CA ILE A 382 -30.02 38.22 -1.72
C ILE A 382 -30.25 37.10 -2.74
N THR A 383 -29.25 36.25 -2.97
CA THR A 383 -29.43 34.82 -3.28
C THR A 383 -28.19 34.02 -2.86
N SER A 384 -28.39 32.95 -2.11
CA SER A 384 -27.38 31.92 -1.81
C SER A 384 -27.32 30.87 -2.92
N PRO A 385 -26.22 30.10 -2.99
CA PRO A 385 -26.39 28.66 -2.79
C PRO A 385 -25.36 28.03 -1.83
N LEU A 386 -25.50 26.72 -1.64
CA LEU A 386 -24.93 25.93 -0.55
C LEU A 386 -23.43 25.60 -0.69
N SER A 387 -22.89 25.20 0.46
CA SER A 387 -21.63 24.48 0.71
C SER A 387 -21.09 23.56 -0.40
N GLU A 388 -19.82 23.78 -0.75
CA GLU A 388 -18.87 22.69 -0.98
C GLU A 388 -17.64 22.91 -0.10
N ALA A 389 -17.26 21.87 0.65
CA ALA A 389 -16.08 21.88 1.49
C ALA A 389 -15.05 20.90 0.93
N LYS A 390 -13.93 21.42 0.38
CA LYS A 390 -12.58 20.88 0.57
C LYS A 390 -11.47 21.72 -0.08
N GLU A 391 -10.37 21.84 0.66
CA GLU A 391 -8.99 21.82 0.15
C GLU A 391 -8.54 22.93 -0.82
N ASN A 392 -8.57 24.19 -0.36
CA ASN A 392 -7.61 25.19 -0.80
C ASN A 392 -6.39 25.20 0.14
N LEU A 393 -5.21 24.91 -0.40
CA LEU A 393 -3.99 24.61 0.36
C LEU A 393 -3.32 25.87 0.94
N VAL A 394 -3.61 26.19 2.20
CA VAL A 394 -3.11 27.40 2.87
C VAL A 394 -1.62 27.29 3.20
N LYS A 395 -0.78 28.06 2.50
CA LYS A 395 0.62 28.31 2.89
C LYS A 395 0.76 29.71 3.50
N GLY A 396 0.62 29.78 4.82
CA GLY A 396 0.74 31.02 5.58
C GLY A 396 0.26 30.96 7.02
N GLU A 397 -0.41 29.88 7.45
CA GLU A 397 -0.87 29.74 8.83
C GLU A 397 0.29 29.68 9.83
N SER A 398 0.16 30.50 10.87
CA SER A 398 1.05 30.52 12.03
C SER A 398 0.97 29.22 12.82
N ALA A 399 2.03 28.91 13.59
CA ALA A 399 2.04 27.75 14.49
C ALA A 399 0.85 27.78 15.47
N LEU A 400 0.50 28.98 15.97
CA LEU A 400 -0.68 29.22 16.79
C LEU A 400 -1.97 28.72 16.12
N GLN A 401 -2.27 29.16 14.90
CA GLN A 401 -3.49 28.77 14.17
C GLN A 401 -3.56 27.26 13.96
N ARG A 402 -2.48 26.65 13.46
CA ARG A 402 -2.42 25.20 13.17
C ARG A 402 -2.62 24.32 14.41
N VAL A 403 -2.14 24.76 15.57
CA VAL A 403 -2.27 24.02 16.83
C VAL A 403 -3.62 24.30 17.51
N GLN A 404 -4.18 25.50 17.38
CA GLN A 404 -5.49 25.85 17.97
C GLN A 404 -6.68 25.16 17.29
N CYS A 405 -6.58 24.79 16.01
CA CYS A 405 -7.62 24.04 15.30
C CYS A 405 -7.82 22.59 15.76
N ILE A 406 -6.95 22.07 16.63
CA ILE A 406 -7.02 20.70 17.16
C ILE A 406 -8.04 20.63 18.33
N PRO A 407 -8.81 19.54 18.48
CA PRO A 407 -9.75 19.37 19.59
C PRO A 407 -9.15 19.68 20.97
N GLY A 408 -9.85 20.52 21.72
CA GLY A 408 -9.47 20.99 23.05
C GLY A 408 -8.41 22.10 23.09
N ASN A 409 -7.70 22.38 22.00
CA ASN A 409 -6.57 23.33 22.02
C ASN A 409 -6.99 24.82 22.03
N THR A 410 -8.28 25.12 21.85
CA THR A 410 -8.86 26.46 21.99
C THR A 410 -8.90 26.97 23.43
N SER A 411 -8.74 26.09 24.42
CA SER A 411 -8.71 26.40 25.84
C SER A 411 -7.50 25.73 26.51
N CYS A 412 -6.92 26.40 27.51
CA CYS A 412 -5.77 25.89 28.27
C CYS A 412 -6.07 24.54 28.90
N CYS A 413 -5.18 23.56 28.67
CA CYS A 413 -5.34 22.16 29.09
C CYS A 413 -5.75 21.99 30.56
N ASP A 414 -5.20 22.78 31.48
CA ASP A 414 -5.38 22.59 32.93
C ASP A 414 -6.40 23.51 33.61
N CYS A 415 -6.57 24.76 33.13
CA CYS A 415 -7.44 25.76 33.79
C CYS A 415 -8.58 26.32 32.92
N GLY A 416 -8.69 25.87 31.65
CA GLY A 416 -9.78 26.25 30.76
C GLY A 416 -9.80 27.70 30.25
N LEU A 417 -8.77 28.52 30.52
CA LEU A 417 -8.66 29.87 29.92
C LEU A 417 -8.58 29.76 28.39
N SER A 418 -9.37 30.55 27.66
CA SER A 418 -9.35 30.56 26.19
C SER A 418 -8.01 31.04 25.61
N ASP A 419 -7.82 30.75 24.33
CA ASP A 419 -6.73 31.27 23.49
C ASP A 419 -5.31 31.03 24.05
N PRO A 420 -4.95 29.78 24.38
CA PRO A 420 -3.62 29.47 24.92
C PRO A 420 -2.51 29.68 23.88
N CYS A 421 -1.58 30.60 24.16
CA CYS A 421 -0.43 30.93 23.30
C CYS A 421 0.88 30.19 23.67
N TRP A 422 0.83 29.19 24.54
CA TRP A 422 1.99 28.34 24.90
C TRP A 422 1.63 26.86 24.69
N ALA A 423 2.65 26.00 24.61
CA ALA A 423 2.49 24.56 24.46
C ALA A 423 3.58 23.77 25.20
N SER A 424 3.27 22.54 25.61
CA SER A 424 4.25 21.59 26.15
C SER A 424 4.54 20.50 25.13
N ILE A 425 5.70 20.59 24.48
CA ILE A 425 5.99 19.86 23.24
C ILE A 425 6.21 18.35 23.40
N ASN A 426 6.53 17.90 24.62
CA ASN A 426 6.60 16.47 24.96
C ASN A 426 5.24 15.87 25.35
N LEU A 427 4.27 16.71 25.73
CA LEU A 427 2.94 16.28 26.17
C LEU A 427 1.88 16.44 25.07
N GLY A 428 2.09 17.31 24.08
CA GLY A 428 1.13 17.56 23.00
C GLY A 428 -0.01 18.52 23.36
N ILE A 429 0.16 19.34 24.40
CA ILE A 429 -0.89 20.21 24.98
C ILE A 429 -0.63 21.71 24.80
N THR A 430 -1.70 22.52 24.80
CA THR A 430 -1.66 23.99 24.85
C THR A 430 -2.00 24.54 26.23
N LEU A 431 -1.31 25.63 26.60
CA LEU A 431 -1.29 26.22 27.93
C LEU A 431 -1.45 27.74 27.88
N CYS A 432 -2.14 28.33 28.85
CA CYS A 432 -2.09 29.78 29.08
C CYS A 432 -0.74 30.19 29.69
N ILE A 433 -0.45 31.49 29.73
CA ILE A 433 0.80 32.03 30.28
C ILE A 433 1.09 31.62 31.73
N GLU A 434 0.05 31.50 32.57
CA GLU A 434 0.21 31.13 33.99
C GLU A 434 0.51 29.64 34.15
N CYS A 435 -0.29 28.76 33.53
CA CYS A 435 -0.06 27.31 33.56
C CYS A 435 1.26 26.94 32.87
N SER A 436 1.66 27.65 31.80
CA SER A 436 2.96 27.45 31.17
C SER A 436 4.12 27.82 32.11
N GLY A 437 3.94 28.84 32.95
CA GLY A 437 4.87 29.20 34.03
C GLY A 437 4.99 28.16 35.14
N ILE A 438 3.91 27.43 35.43
CA ILE A 438 3.91 26.28 36.37
C ILE A 438 4.58 25.06 35.71
N HIS A 439 4.25 24.75 34.46
CA HIS A 439 4.89 23.66 33.72
C HIS A 439 6.42 23.84 33.63
N ARG A 440 6.91 25.08 33.51
CA ARG A 440 8.34 25.40 33.60
C ARG A 440 8.96 25.10 34.96
N SER A 441 8.23 25.25 36.08
CA SER A 441 8.75 24.96 37.42
C SER A 441 8.75 23.47 37.79
N LEU A 442 8.07 22.62 37.01
CA LEU A 442 8.19 21.16 37.13
C LEU A 442 9.57 20.66 36.63
N GLY A 443 10.13 21.33 35.62
CA GLY A 443 11.39 20.97 34.98
C GLY A 443 11.22 20.14 33.69
N VAL A 444 12.27 20.15 32.88
CA VAL A 444 12.27 19.65 31.48
C VAL A 444 12.03 18.15 31.31
N HIS A 445 12.08 17.38 32.40
CA HIS A 445 11.80 15.95 32.43
C HIS A 445 10.31 15.64 32.60
N PHE A 446 9.49 16.61 33.05
CA PHE A 446 8.03 16.50 33.06
C PHE A 446 7.40 17.31 31.91
N SER A 447 7.87 18.54 31.67
CA SER A 447 7.28 19.42 30.65
C SER A 447 8.31 20.31 29.96
N LYS A 448 8.25 20.34 28.63
CA LYS A 448 9.09 21.15 27.75
C LYS A 448 8.26 22.25 27.09
N VAL A 449 8.26 23.44 27.71
CA VAL A 449 7.38 24.54 27.29
C VAL A 449 7.98 25.40 26.15
N ARG A 450 7.16 25.71 25.14
CA ARG A 450 7.42 26.65 24.03
C ARG A 450 6.25 27.63 23.85
N SER A 451 6.52 28.80 23.30
CA SER A 451 5.52 29.77 22.86
C SER A 451 5.05 29.46 21.44
N LEU A 452 3.76 29.51 21.18
CA LEU A 452 3.18 29.35 19.85
C LEU A 452 3.32 30.62 18.97
N THR A 453 3.77 31.74 19.56
CA THR A 453 3.89 33.05 18.89
C THR A 453 5.30 33.65 18.93
N LEU A 454 6.12 33.30 19.92
CA LEU A 454 7.46 33.89 20.12
C LEU A 454 8.61 32.94 19.73
N ASP A 455 8.42 31.63 19.82
CA ASP A 455 9.47 30.65 19.49
C ASP A 455 9.40 30.25 18.01
N THR A 456 10.54 29.89 17.42
CA THR A 456 10.59 29.24 16.09
C THR A 456 10.24 27.76 16.23
N TRP A 457 9.36 27.25 15.37
CA TRP A 457 8.90 25.86 15.40
C TRP A 457 9.52 25.00 14.31
N GLU A 458 10.09 23.86 14.72
CA GLU A 458 10.56 22.81 13.80
C GLU A 458 9.33 22.15 13.12
N PRO A 459 9.38 21.84 11.80
CA PRO A 459 8.25 21.24 11.09
C PRO A 459 7.72 19.95 11.71
N GLU A 460 8.62 19.09 12.20
CA GLU A 460 8.32 17.81 12.85
C GLU A 460 7.56 18.03 14.17
N LEU A 461 7.99 19.02 14.94
CA LEU A 461 7.44 19.37 16.24
C LEU A 461 6.07 20.03 16.12
N LEU A 462 5.89 20.87 15.10
CA LEU A 462 4.57 21.43 14.76
C LEU A 462 3.60 20.34 14.30
N LYS A 463 4.08 19.35 13.54
CA LYS A 463 3.28 18.19 13.13
C LYS A 463 2.86 17.34 14.33
N LEU A 464 3.77 17.08 15.28
CA LEU A 464 3.45 16.42 16.56
C LEU A 464 2.34 17.13 17.34
N MET A 465 2.41 18.46 17.45
CA MET A 465 1.37 19.24 18.12
C MET A 465 0.01 19.20 17.41
N CYS A 466 -0.04 18.83 16.13
CA CYS A 466 -1.27 18.65 15.35
C CYS A 466 -1.90 17.25 15.48
N GLU A 467 -1.27 16.28 16.16
CA GLU A 467 -1.74 14.88 16.20
C GLU A 467 -2.20 14.38 17.59
N LEU A 468 -1.99 15.15 18.67
CA LEU A 468 -2.43 14.80 20.04
C LEU A 468 -3.59 15.68 20.53
N GLY A 469 -3.30 16.91 20.98
CA GLY A 469 -4.31 17.86 21.48
C GLY A 469 -4.76 17.64 22.92
N ASN A 470 -5.33 18.70 23.51
CA ASN A 470 -5.72 18.74 24.92
C ASN A 470 -6.82 17.73 25.26
N ASP A 471 -7.78 17.47 24.37
CA ASP A 471 -8.88 16.53 24.65
C ASP A 471 -8.36 15.11 24.83
N VAL A 472 -7.44 14.67 23.97
CA VAL A 472 -6.78 13.35 24.09
C VAL A 472 -5.98 13.28 25.39
N VAL A 473 -5.14 14.29 25.67
CA VAL A 473 -4.28 14.26 26.86
C VAL A 473 -5.10 14.35 28.16
N ASN A 474 -6.20 15.11 28.18
CA ASN A 474 -7.13 15.12 29.31
C ASN A 474 -7.86 13.78 29.45
N SER A 475 -8.28 13.13 28.36
CA SER A 475 -8.91 11.80 28.47
C SER A 475 -7.99 10.73 29.07
N ILE A 476 -6.67 10.92 29.01
CA ILE A 476 -5.65 10.06 29.63
C ILE A 476 -5.31 10.51 31.07
N TYR A 477 -4.93 11.78 31.25
CA TYR A 477 -4.39 12.31 32.51
C TYR A 477 -5.46 12.82 33.50
N GLU A 478 -6.72 12.94 33.07
CA GLU A 478 -7.86 13.33 33.90
C GLU A 478 -8.94 12.23 34.01
N ALA A 479 -8.69 11.02 33.49
CA ALA A 479 -9.63 9.89 33.42
C ALA A 479 -10.32 9.51 34.75
N GLY A 480 -9.64 9.71 35.88
CA GLY A 480 -10.12 9.44 37.23
C GLY A 480 -10.57 10.66 38.02
N VAL A 481 -10.58 11.88 37.44
CA VAL A 481 -10.96 13.13 38.13
C VAL A 481 -12.40 13.07 38.64
N GLU A 482 -13.34 12.63 37.79
CA GLU A 482 -14.74 12.46 38.16
C GLU A 482 -14.92 11.40 39.25
N LYS A 483 -14.26 10.23 39.10
CA LYS A 483 -14.31 9.13 40.08
C LYS A 483 -13.81 9.55 41.47
N MET A 484 -12.87 10.51 41.53
CA MET A 484 -12.32 11.05 42.78
C MET A 484 -12.99 12.34 43.27
N GLY A 485 -13.99 12.87 42.56
CA GLY A 485 -14.71 14.09 42.96
C GLY A 485 -13.85 15.36 43.00
N VAL A 486 -12.70 15.37 42.33
CA VAL A 486 -11.78 16.51 42.31
C VAL A 486 -12.28 17.54 41.30
N LYS A 487 -12.41 18.80 41.71
CA LYS A 487 -12.77 19.89 40.78
C LYS A 487 -11.53 20.43 40.08
N LYS A 488 -11.59 20.51 38.75
CA LYS A 488 -10.57 21.17 37.92
C LYS A 488 -10.52 22.67 38.23
N PRO A 489 -9.34 23.29 38.42
CA PRO A 489 -9.23 24.71 38.73
C PRO A 489 -9.73 25.56 37.55
N GLN A 490 -10.39 26.67 37.86
CA GLN A 490 -10.86 27.63 36.87
C GLN A 490 -9.78 28.67 36.56
N HIS A 491 -9.93 29.40 35.46
CA HIS A 491 -8.99 30.46 35.08
C HIS A 491 -8.81 31.54 36.16
N GLY A 492 -9.84 31.81 36.98
CA GLY A 492 -9.79 32.74 38.11
C GLY A 492 -9.23 32.19 39.43
N CYS A 493 -8.91 30.89 39.53
CA CYS A 493 -8.34 30.29 40.75
C CYS A 493 -6.93 30.83 41.05
N GLN A 494 -6.51 30.76 42.32
CA GLN A 494 -5.15 31.16 42.71
C GLN A 494 -4.09 30.27 42.06
N ARG A 495 -2.90 30.83 41.81
CA ARG A 495 -1.77 30.12 41.17
C ARG A 495 -1.39 28.84 41.92
N GLN A 496 -1.47 28.87 43.25
CA GLN A 496 -1.17 27.75 44.14
C GLN A 496 -2.13 26.56 43.93
N GLU A 497 -3.42 26.83 43.69
CA GLU A 497 -4.41 25.78 43.38
C GLU A 497 -4.13 25.14 42.02
N LYS A 498 -3.83 25.98 41.00
CA LYS A 498 -3.41 25.53 39.67
C LYS A 498 -2.14 24.68 39.74
N GLU A 499 -1.15 25.10 40.53
CA GLU A 499 0.11 24.36 40.71
C GLU A 499 -0.10 23.01 41.40
N ALA A 500 -0.91 22.95 42.46
CA ALA A 500 -1.25 21.70 43.13
C ALA A 500 -1.95 20.71 42.16
N TYR A 501 -2.89 21.20 41.35
CA TYR A 501 -3.58 20.37 40.36
C TYR A 501 -2.64 19.88 39.25
N ILE A 502 -1.81 20.75 38.69
CA ILE A 502 -0.84 20.41 37.62
C ILE A 502 0.20 19.39 38.11
N ARG A 503 0.70 19.54 39.35
CA ARG A 503 1.59 18.54 39.99
C ARG A 503 0.88 17.21 40.18
N ALA A 504 -0.34 17.20 40.71
CA ALA A 504 -1.15 15.98 40.86
C ALA A 504 -1.41 15.29 39.51
N LYS A 505 -1.66 16.06 38.45
CA LYS A 505 -1.93 15.58 37.09
C LYS A 505 -0.72 14.93 36.43
N TYR A 506 0.41 15.63 36.32
CA TYR A 506 1.55 15.16 35.51
C TYR A 506 2.71 14.54 36.30
N VAL A 507 2.96 15.00 37.54
CA VAL A 507 4.08 14.50 38.37
C VAL A 507 3.63 13.28 39.18
N GLU A 508 2.51 13.40 39.90
CA GLU A 508 1.95 12.30 40.70
C GLU A 508 1.15 11.31 39.85
N LYS A 509 0.73 11.72 38.63
CA LYS A 509 -0.15 10.97 37.72
C LYS A 509 -1.43 10.47 38.41
N LYS A 510 -1.91 11.26 39.36
CA LYS A 510 -2.91 10.89 40.37
C LYS A 510 -4.25 10.49 39.74
N PHE A 511 -4.65 11.17 38.68
CA PHE A 511 -5.94 10.97 38.01
C PHE A 511 -5.89 10.05 36.79
N VAL A 512 -4.78 9.37 36.51
CA VAL A 512 -4.70 8.33 35.48
C VAL A 512 -5.46 7.07 35.97
N ASP A 513 -6.21 6.39 35.11
CA ASP A 513 -7.12 5.31 35.54
C ASP A 513 -6.38 4.04 35.99
N LYS A 514 -6.43 3.72 37.29
CA LYS A 514 -5.64 2.66 37.93
C LYS A 514 -6.22 1.25 37.75
N HIS A 515 -6.51 0.81 36.53
CA HIS A 515 -7.05 -0.53 36.27
C HIS A 515 -6.01 -1.69 36.31
N SER A 516 -4.82 -1.50 36.91
CA SER A 516 -3.77 -2.54 36.97
C SER A 516 -2.97 -2.67 38.28
N GLU A 517 -3.39 -2.05 39.40
CA GLU A 517 -2.63 -2.17 40.67
C GLU A 517 -2.83 -3.52 41.40
N SER A 518 -3.87 -4.31 41.10
CA SER A 518 -4.16 -5.58 41.79
C SER A 518 -3.20 -6.75 41.50
N LEU A 519 -2.12 -6.56 40.72
CA LEU A 519 -1.12 -7.60 40.43
C LEU A 519 0.31 -7.26 40.89
N LEU A 520 0.58 -6.05 41.38
CA LEU A 520 1.93 -5.63 41.80
C LEU A 520 2.34 -6.07 43.22
N VAL A 521 1.48 -6.82 43.92
CA VAL A 521 1.71 -7.25 45.31
C VAL A 521 2.68 -8.44 45.44
N VAL A 522 3.03 -9.13 44.34
CA VAL A 522 3.80 -10.39 44.39
C VAL A 522 5.33 -10.21 44.34
N PHE A 523 5.84 -9.09 43.80
CA PHE A 523 7.31 -8.90 43.58
C PHE A 523 7.98 -7.84 44.48
N LYS A 524 7.42 -7.55 45.65
CA LYS A 524 8.12 -6.80 46.73
C LYS A 524 7.99 -7.46 48.10
N ARG A 525 8.60 -8.64 48.25
CA ARG A 525 8.99 -9.19 49.56
C ARG A 525 10.39 -9.84 49.51
N SER A 526 11.39 -9.03 49.81
CA SER A 526 12.69 -9.48 50.32
C SER A 526 12.88 -8.81 51.68
N PRO A 527 12.94 -9.54 52.81
CA PRO A 527 13.30 -8.94 54.08
C PRO A 527 14.79 -8.62 54.10
N SER A 528 15.12 -7.43 54.60
CA SER A 528 16.46 -7.09 55.09
C SER A 528 16.93 -8.05 56.19
N VAL A 529 18.26 -8.28 56.31
CA VAL A 529 19.05 -7.91 57.51
C VAL A 529 20.53 -8.32 57.41
N ARG A 530 21.41 -7.31 57.55
CA ARG A 530 22.79 -7.25 58.10
C ARG A 530 23.95 -8.11 57.56
N ASN A 531 24.95 -7.37 57.07
CA ASN A 531 26.33 -7.28 57.57
C ASN A 531 27.04 -8.52 58.17
N LYS A 532 28.20 -8.80 57.56
CA LYS A 532 29.52 -9.06 58.18
C LYS A 532 29.58 -9.90 59.47
N ASP A 533 30.38 -10.97 59.43
CA ASP A 533 31.80 -10.86 59.81
C ASP A 533 32.64 -11.97 59.18
N ASP A 534 33.96 -11.74 59.12
CA ASP A 534 34.96 -12.71 58.65
C ASP A 534 35.09 -13.91 59.62
N HIS A 535 35.57 -15.06 59.12
CA HIS A 535 36.73 -15.73 59.74
C HIS A 535 37.30 -16.87 58.88
N LEU A 536 38.52 -16.63 58.39
CA LEU A 536 39.68 -17.51 58.20
C LEU A 536 39.51 -19.05 58.11
N SER A 537 40.16 -19.58 57.08
CA SER A 537 40.50 -20.99 56.79
C SER A 537 41.33 -21.71 57.86
N VAL A 538 41.13 -23.03 57.98
CA VAL A 538 42.21 -24.04 58.15
C VAL A 538 41.88 -25.27 57.31
N ALA A 539 42.90 -25.93 56.74
CA ALA A 539 42.80 -27.09 55.85
C ALA A 539 42.85 -28.44 56.60
N ASP A 540 42.52 -29.55 55.92
CA ASP A 540 43.52 -30.61 55.72
C ASP A 540 43.27 -31.55 54.49
N LYS A 541 44.33 -32.30 54.14
CA LYS A 541 44.56 -33.32 53.08
C LYS A 541 43.39 -34.29 52.76
N GLY A 542 43.36 -35.01 51.63
CA GLY A 542 44.30 -35.09 50.49
C GLY A 542 44.42 -36.51 49.88
N LEU A 543 45.32 -36.65 48.89
CA LEU A 543 45.77 -37.87 48.16
C LEU A 543 44.97 -38.40 46.96
N GLN A 544 45.73 -39.04 46.04
CA GLN A 544 45.41 -39.43 44.67
C GLN A 544 45.32 -40.95 44.50
N SER A 545 44.64 -41.43 43.44
CA SER A 545 45.14 -42.54 42.60
C SER A 545 44.35 -42.69 41.28
N GLU A 546 45.07 -42.84 40.18
CA GLU A 546 44.62 -43.27 38.83
C GLU A 546 44.63 -44.84 38.73
N PRO A 547 44.39 -45.57 37.59
CA PRO A 547 44.05 -45.17 36.20
C PRO A 547 43.03 -46.07 35.42
N LEU A 548 42.92 -45.80 34.10
CA LEU A 548 42.86 -46.75 32.94
C LEU A 548 41.52 -47.22 32.26
N THR A 549 41.44 -46.87 30.95
CA THR A 549 40.98 -47.66 29.75
C THR A 549 39.54 -47.61 29.14
N ARG A 550 39.53 -47.30 27.82
CA ARG A 550 38.99 -48.06 26.65
C ARG A 550 37.73 -47.59 25.88
N MET A 551 37.89 -47.59 24.54
CA MET A 551 36.87 -47.54 23.47
C MET A 551 36.37 -48.95 23.08
N PRO A 552 35.37 -49.07 22.17
CA PRO A 552 35.62 -49.84 20.93
C PRO A 552 35.01 -49.24 19.63
N SER A 553 35.22 -49.94 18.50
CA SER A 553 35.18 -49.45 17.10
C SER A 553 34.71 -50.53 16.09
N SER A 554 34.27 -50.18 14.85
CA SER A 554 34.51 -50.95 13.58
C SER A 554 33.81 -50.36 12.30
N SER A 555 34.53 -50.03 11.20
CA SER A 555 34.60 -50.71 9.85
C SER A 555 33.54 -50.31 8.78
N SER A 556 33.71 -50.33 7.42
CA SER A 556 34.84 -50.58 6.47
C SER A 556 34.48 -50.24 4.98
N VAL A 557 35.17 -49.33 4.26
CA VAL A 557 36.23 -49.47 3.18
C VAL A 557 35.86 -49.98 1.73
N LYS A 558 36.38 -49.29 0.68
CA LYS A 558 36.71 -49.68 -0.76
C LYS A 558 35.68 -49.36 -1.91
N SER A 559 36.01 -49.15 -3.22
CA SER A 559 37.21 -48.64 -4.00
C SER A 559 36.99 -48.67 -5.57
N ASN A 560 37.58 -47.72 -6.35
CA ASN A 560 38.01 -47.79 -7.81
C ASN A 560 36.95 -48.02 -8.96
N ASP A 561 37.16 -47.76 -10.28
CA ASP A 561 38.04 -46.90 -11.15
C ASP A 561 37.64 -46.94 -12.68
N SER A 562 37.97 -45.91 -13.49
CA SER A 562 38.22 -45.85 -14.97
C SER A 562 37.16 -46.06 -16.11
N GLY A 563 37.25 -45.29 -17.23
CA GLY A 563 37.14 -45.86 -18.61
C GLY A 563 36.30 -45.27 -19.81
N ILE A 564 36.74 -44.19 -20.50
CA ILE A 564 36.84 -44.01 -22.01
C ILE A 564 35.60 -43.95 -23.01
N GLN A 565 35.39 -42.75 -23.61
CA GLN A 565 35.15 -42.30 -25.03
C GLN A 565 33.94 -42.58 -25.99
N PHE A 566 33.65 -41.51 -26.78
CA PHE A 566 33.22 -41.36 -28.22
C PHE A 566 31.73 -41.25 -28.69
N SER A 567 31.30 -39.98 -28.92
CA SER A 567 30.62 -39.35 -30.11
C SER A 567 29.47 -40.03 -30.90
N ALA A 568 28.31 -39.35 -31.03
CA ALA A 568 27.90 -38.62 -32.28
C ALA A 568 26.47 -37.99 -32.25
N ASP A 569 26.40 -36.72 -32.69
CA ASP A 569 25.31 -35.87 -33.23
C ASP A 569 23.77 -36.10 -33.11
N CYS A 570 23.13 -34.97 -32.74
CA CYS A 570 21.91 -34.35 -33.31
C CYS A 570 20.47 -34.70 -32.84
N SER A 571 19.72 -33.64 -32.50
CA SER A 571 18.25 -33.47 -32.37
C SER A 571 17.61 -33.46 -30.97
N GLN A 572 17.20 -32.23 -30.58
CA GLN A 572 15.92 -31.83 -29.97
C GLN A 572 15.29 -32.59 -28.77
N GLU A 573 15.03 -31.80 -27.72
CA GLU A 573 14.07 -32.00 -26.61
C GLU A 573 14.20 -33.17 -25.63
N GLY A 574 14.10 -32.82 -24.33
CA GLY A 574 13.44 -33.65 -23.33
C GLY A 574 14.25 -34.77 -22.67
N LEU A 575 14.78 -34.48 -21.47
CA LEU A 575 15.00 -35.52 -20.46
C LEU A 575 14.37 -35.13 -19.11
N ALA A 576 13.58 -36.07 -18.59
CA ALA A 576 13.04 -36.06 -17.25
C ALA A 576 14.06 -36.63 -16.23
N GLY A 577 13.70 -36.68 -14.94
CA GLY A 577 14.54 -37.21 -13.86
C GLY A 577 14.87 -38.70 -14.00
N THR A 578 15.57 -39.35 -13.06
CA THR A 578 15.59 -39.23 -11.58
C THR A 578 16.79 -40.06 -11.05
N ALA A 579 17.27 -40.02 -9.81
CA ALA A 579 17.16 -39.11 -8.66
C ALA A 579 18.24 -39.49 -7.62
N SER A 580 18.60 -38.57 -6.71
CA SER A 580 18.88 -38.89 -5.31
C SER A 580 18.88 -37.64 -4.43
N CYS A 581 18.00 -37.69 -3.44
CA CYS A 581 17.98 -36.95 -2.17
C CYS A 581 19.36 -36.85 -1.46
N ASN A 582 19.60 -35.93 -0.52
CA ASN A 582 18.67 -35.23 0.40
C ASN A 582 18.79 -33.68 0.26
N SER A 583 17.75 -32.81 0.24
CA SER A 583 16.35 -32.87 0.74
C SER A 583 16.24 -32.79 2.28
N LEU A 584 15.29 -32.13 2.96
CA LEU A 584 14.05 -31.38 2.64
C LEU A 584 14.00 -30.11 3.56
N PHE A 585 13.03 -29.18 3.55
CA PHE A 585 11.66 -29.03 3.03
C PHE A 585 11.41 -27.53 2.72
N ASP A 586 10.43 -27.10 1.91
CA ASP A 586 9.86 -27.63 0.66
C ASP A 586 9.09 -26.48 -0.03
N GLN A 587 8.71 -26.65 -1.30
CA GLN A 587 8.22 -25.58 -2.18
C GLN A 587 6.78 -25.08 -1.94
N ASP A 588 6.59 -23.85 -2.44
CA ASP A 588 5.43 -23.26 -3.13
C ASP A 588 4.06 -23.95 -3.07
N GLY A 589 3.01 -23.12 -2.92
CA GLY A 589 1.65 -23.55 -3.15
C GLY A 589 0.62 -22.43 -3.04
N GLU A 590 0.28 -21.81 -4.17
CA GLU A 590 -1.00 -21.10 -4.30
C GLU A 590 -2.15 -22.02 -3.86
N LYS A 591 -3.04 -21.56 -2.98
CA LYS A 591 -4.37 -22.15 -2.87
C LYS A 591 -5.49 -21.13 -2.80
N LYS A 592 -6.42 -21.34 -3.74
CA LYS A 592 -7.81 -20.93 -3.66
C LYS A 592 -8.40 -21.25 -2.28
N VAL A 593 -9.25 -20.33 -1.85
CA VAL A 593 -10.23 -20.47 -0.78
C VAL A 593 -10.92 -21.84 -0.81
N GLU A 594 -10.78 -22.61 0.27
CA GLU A 594 -11.84 -23.47 0.77
C GLU A 594 -12.25 -22.99 2.17
N LYS A 595 -13.56 -22.91 2.39
CA LYS A 595 -14.13 -22.36 3.63
C LYS A 595 -13.89 -23.29 4.82
N ARG A 596 -13.39 -22.70 5.91
CA ARG A 596 -13.88 -23.02 7.26
C ARG A 596 -14.42 -21.75 7.90
N ASP A 597 -15.74 -21.62 7.89
CA ASP A 597 -16.43 -20.66 8.74
C ASP A 597 -16.28 -21.11 10.20
N SER A 598 -15.49 -20.37 10.97
CA SER A 598 -15.74 -20.20 12.40
C SER A 598 -15.22 -18.84 12.84
N SER A 599 -16.15 -17.90 12.96
CA SER A 599 -16.03 -16.72 13.80
C SER A 599 -15.62 -17.09 15.25
N VAL A 600 -15.23 -16.07 16.01
CA VAL A 600 -14.86 -16.14 17.45
C VAL A 600 -13.43 -16.64 17.72
N PHE A 601 -12.46 -15.74 17.55
CA PHE A 601 -11.49 -15.48 18.61
C PHE A 601 -11.55 -13.98 18.97
N GLN A 602 -11.83 -13.71 20.24
CA GLN A 602 -12.41 -12.46 20.72
C GLN A 602 -11.43 -11.28 20.79
N GLU A 603 -11.98 -10.07 20.73
CA GLU A 603 -11.36 -8.77 21.04
C GLU A 603 -10.94 -8.59 22.53
N SER A 604 -10.63 -9.68 23.24
CA SER A 604 -10.60 -9.72 24.72
C SER A 604 -9.22 -9.52 25.37
N ASN A 605 -8.11 -9.54 24.61
CA ASN A 605 -6.76 -9.60 25.19
C ASN A 605 -5.90 -8.31 25.12
N VAL A 606 -6.39 -7.20 24.55
CA VAL A 606 -5.63 -5.93 24.50
C VAL A 606 -5.39 -5.33 25.91
N LYS A 607 -6.15 -5.75 26.93
CA LYS A 607 -6.12 -5.19 28.29
C LYS A 607 -5.09 -5.79 29.26
N LYS A 608 -4.12 -6.59 28.81
CA LYS A 608 -3.15 -7.29 29.69
C LYS A 608 -1.67 -7.24 29.29
N LEU A 609 -1.24 -6.21 28.56
CA LEU A 609 0.20 -5.93 28.37
C LEU A 609 0.72 -4.94 29.42
N LEU A 610 1.95 -5.18 29.90
CA LEU A 610 2.69 -4.25 30.74
C LEU A 610 2.95 -2.93 29.98
N PRO A 611 3.14 -1.78 30.68
CA PRO A 611 3.28 -0.48 30.02
C PRO A 611 4.41 -0.40 28.98
N GLY A 612 5.58 -0.99 29.24
CA GLY A 612 6.73 -1.02 28.30
C GLY A 612 6.40 -1.70 26.96
N PRO A 613 5.95 -2.97 26.95
CA PRO A 613 5.45 -3.63 25.74
C PRO A 613 4.34 -2.86 25.01
N ARG A 614 3.43 -2.18 25.72
CA ARG A 614 2.39 -1.36 25.09
C ARG A 614 2.99 -0.14 24.37
N LEU A 615 3.96 0.54 24.98
CA LEU A 615 4.69 1.63 24.34
C LEU A 615 5.45 1.15 23.10
N TYR A 616 6.11 -0.01 23.18
CA TYR A 616 6.83 -0.62 22.06
C TYR A 616 5.90 -0.92 20.87
N GLN A 617 4.75 -1.57 21.11
CA GLN A 617 3.78 -1.86 20.06
C GLN A 617 3.16 -0.58 19.46
N ALA A 618 2.71 0.35 20.30
CA ALA A 618 2.12 1.61 19.85
C ALA A 618 3.12 2.47 19.04
N SER A 619 4.43 2.33 19.30
CA SER A 619 5.49 2.97 18.52
C SER A 619 5.60 2.39 17.10
N TYR A 620 5.35 1.09 16.91
CA TYR A 620 5.29 0.51 15.56
C TYR A 620 4.09 1.03 14.76
N GLU A 621 2.93 1.09 15.41
CA GLU A 621 1.64 1.44 14.81
C GLU A 621 1.48 2.95 14.54
N GLY A 622 2.40 3.79 15.04
CA GLY A 622 2.28 5.24 14.98
C GLY A 622 1.22 5.84 15.92
N ASN A 623 0.73 5.07 16.89
CA ASN A 623 -0.40 5.42 17.74
C ASN A 623 0.01 6.35 18.90
N LEU A 624 0.16 7.65 18.62
CA LEU A 624 0.53 8.67 19.60
C LEU A 624 -0.35 8.70 20.87
N PRO A 625 -1.70 8.63 20.80
CA PRO A 625 -2.54 8.51 22.01
C PRO A 625 -2.17 7.28 22.87
N GLY A 626 -2.00 6.11 22.25
CA GLY A 626 -1.62 4.87 22.94
C GLY A 626 -0.23 4.93 23.57
N MET A 627 0.71 5.67 22.96
CA MET A 627 2.04 5.93 23.53
C MET A 627 1.96 6.90 24.73
N ALA A 628 1.18 7.97 24.62
CA ALA A 628 0.96 8.92 25.71
C ALA A 628 0.28 8.25 26.92
N GLU A 629 -0.68 7.36 26.67
CA GLU A 629 -1.32 6.51 27.69
C GLU A 629 -0.31 5.54 28.34
N ALA A 630 0.53 4.87 27.56
CA ALA A 630 1.57 3.99 28.10
C ALA A 630 2.57 4.76 28.99
N LEU A 631 3.01 5.96 28.58
CA LEU A 631 3.85 6.84 29.41
C LEU A 631 3.10 7.35 30.66
N ALA A 632 1.80 7.62 30.57
CA ALA A 632 0.96 7.95 31.73
C ALA A 632 0.90 6.80 32.75
N HIS A 633 0.80 5.55 32.29
CA HIS A 633 0.92 4.35 33.13
C HIS A 633 2.35 3.98 33.55
N GLY A 634 3.35 4.81 33.25
CA GLY A 634 4.72 4.62 33.72
C GLY A 634 5.58 3.69 32.87
N ALA A 635 5.29 3.55 31.57
CA ALA A 635 6.22 2.94 30.63
C ALA A 635 7.56 3.69 30.61
N GLU A 636 8.67 2.95 30.60
CA GLU A 636 10.00 3.51 30.41
C GLU A 636 10.19 3.87 28.93
N VAL A 637 10.51 5.13 28.63
CA VAL A 637 10.70 5.60 27.24
C VAL A 637 11.84 4.86 26.50
N ASN A 638 12.83 4.39 27.26
CA ASN A 638 13.97 3.60 26.79
C ASN A 638 13.82 2.10 27.10
N TRP A 639 12.59 1.60 27.28
CA TRP A 639 12.33 0.18 27.52
C TRP A 639 12.96 -0.70 26.43
N VAL A 640 13.43 -1.90 26.79
CA VAL A 640 14.16 -2.80 25.91
C VAL A 640 13.41 -4.12 25.75
N ASN A 641 13.05 -4.48 24.52
CA ASN A 641 12.40 -5.75 24.22
C ASN A 641 13.44 -6.89 24.13
N THR A 642 13.68 -7.58 25.24
CA THR A 642 14.63 -8.71 25.30
C THR A 642 14.23 -9.92 24.45
N LYS A 643 12.98 -9.97 23.94
CA LYS A 643 12.52 -11.01 23.01
C LYS A 643 12.73 -10.65 21.54
N GLU A 644 12.88 -9.37 21.22
CA GLU A 644 13.08 -8.85 19.87
C GLU A 644 14.38 -8.07 19.78
N ASN A 645 15.50 -8.78 19.91
CA ASN A 645 16.83 -8.25 19.64
C ASN A 645 17.20 -7.00 20.47
N ASN A 646 16.66 -6.83 21.69
CA ASN A 646 16.81 -5.61 22.49
C ASN A 646 16.33 -4.33 21.78
N GLY A 647 15.33 -4.44 20.88
CA GLY A 647 14.71 -3.27 20.25
C GLY A 647 14.11 -2.31 21.29
N THR A 648 14.31 -1.01 21.06
CA THR A 648 13.69 0.06 21.85
C THR A 648 12.42 0.59 21.14
N PRO A 649 11.49 1.26 21.85
CA PRO A 649 10.38 1.98 21.24
C PRO A 649 10.82 2.92 20.09
N LEU A 650 11.99 3.57 20.22
CA LEU A 650 12.51 4.45 19.17
C LEU A 650 12.92 3.68 17.92
N ILE A 651 13.64 2.55 18.05
CA ILE A 651 13.94 1.65 16.91
C ILE A 651 12.66 1.11 16.27
N GLN A 652 11.63 0.82 17.06
CA GLN A 652 10.37 0.33 16.53
C GLN A 652 9.56 1.42 15.80
N ALA A 653 9.65 2.68 16.24
CA ALA A 653 9.11 3.84 15.51
C ALA A 653 9.81 4.09 14.16
N VAL A 654 11.11 3.78 14.06
CA VAL A 654 11.84 3.79 12.77
C VAL A 654 11.23 2.76 11.81
N ARG A 655 11.02 1.52 12.28
CA ARG A 655 10.41 0.44 11.47
C ARG A 655 8.96 0.74 11.06
N GLY A 656 8.20 1.44 11.89
CA GLY A 656 6.87 1.95 11.57
C GLY A 656 6.85 3.14 10.60
N SER A 657 8.01 3.61 10.12
CA SER A 657 8.17 4.76 9.21
C SER A 657 7.57 6.10 9.72
N SER A 658 7.24 6.21 11.00
CA SER A 658 6.61 7.41 11.55
C SER A 658 7.63 8.40 12.12
N LEU A 659 7.82 9.51 11.40
CA LEU A 659 8.67 10.63 11.82
C LEU A 659 8.17 11.28 13.11
N VAL A 660 6.84 11.40 13.26
CA VAL A 660 6.20 12.10 14.38
C VAL A 660 6.27 11.28 15.67
N THR A 661 6.14 9.96 15.55
CA THR A 661 6.35 8.99 16.64
C THR A 661 7.81 9.02 17.14
N CYS A 662 8.78 9.11 16.23
CA CYS A 662 10.19 9.29 16.61
C CYS A 662 10.39 10.59 17.39
N GLU A 663 9.86 11.71 16.90
CA GLU A 663 9.95 13.01 17.56
C GLU A 663 9.26 13.02 18.94
N PHE A 664 8.08 12.40 19.09
CA PHE A 664 7.40 12.27 20.39
C PHE A 664 8.25 11.53 21.42
N LEU A 665 8.88 10.41 21.03
CA LEU A 665 9.76 9.63 21.90
C LEU A 665 11.01 10.43 22.30
N LEU A 666 11.64 11.13 21.34
CA LEU A 666 12.78 12.02 21.59
C LEU A 666 12.40 13.17 22.54
N GLN A 667 11.22 13.76 22.37
CA GLN A 667 10.72 14.78 23.28
C GLN A 667 10.42 14.23 24.69
N ASN A 668 10.10 12.94 24.82
CA ASN A 668 9.95 12.26 26.10
C ASN A 668 11.24 11.60 26.65
N GLY A 669 12.40 11.86 26.04
CA GLY A 669 13.70 11.43 26.57
C GLY A 669 14.20 10.07 26.06
N ALA A 670 13.72 9.60 24.92
CA ALA A 670 14.33 8.47 24.22
C ALA A 670 15.79 8.79 23.85
N SER A 671 16.68 7.84 24.11
CA SER A 671 18.09 7.92 23.72
C SER A 671 18.22 7.61 22.24
N VAL A 672 18.67 8.60 21.47
CA VAL A 672 18.91 8.49 20.03
C VAL A 672 20.03 7.49 19.67
N ASN A 673 20.83 7.08 20.65
CA ASN A 673 22.01 6.22 20.49
C ASN A 673 21.87 4.82 21.13
N ASN A 674 20.72 4.45 21.69
CA ASN A 674 20.52 3.10 22.24
C ASN A 674 20.42 2.07 21.10
N CYS A 675 21.31 1.08 21.09
CA CYS A 675 21.40 0.04 20.05
C CYS A 675 20.60 -1.23 20.36
N ASP A 676 20.26 -1.97 19.30
CA ASP A 676 19.82 -3.36 19.38
C ASP A 676 21.00 -4.32 19.71
N ILE A 677 20.76 -5.63 19.84
CA ILE A 677 21.84 -6.61 20.12
C ILE A 677 22.94 -6.62 19.06
N LYS A 678 22.65 -6.15 17.83
CA LYS A 678 23.61 -6.10 16.72
C LYS A 678 24.43 -4.81 16.69
N GLY A 679 24.39 -4.00 17.75
CA GLY A 679 25.02 -2.69 17.81
C GLY A 679 24.30 -1.61 16.99
N ARG A 680 23.14 -1.90 16.40
CA ARG A 680 22.46 -0.97 15.48
C ARG A 680 21.50 -0.05 16.22
N GLY A 681 21.82 1.24 16.24
CA GLY A 681 20.97 2.29 16.79
C GLY A 681 19.87 2.76 15.81
N PRO A 682 18.97 3.67 16.23
CA PRO A 682 17.93 4.26 15.38
C PRO A 682 18.46 4.81 14.05
N LEU A 683 19.65 5.41 14.03
CA LEU A 683 20.30 5.92 12.82
C LEU A 683 20.65 4.80 11.83
N HIS A 684 21.20 3.66 12.30
CA HIS A 684 21.47 2.49 11.45
C HIS A 684 20.18 1.93 10.84
N HIS A 685 19.12 1.75 11.65
CA HIS A 685 17.83 1.25 11.15
C HIS A 685 17.19 2.21 10.14
N ALA A 686 17.27 3.53 10.36
CA ALA A 686 16.72 4.52 9.44
C ALA A 686 17.49 4.55 8.11
N THR A 687 18.81 4.39 8.14
CA THR A 687 19.65 4.28 6.94
C THR A 687 19.41 2.97 6.18
N LEU A 688 19.31 1.83 6.88
CA LEU A 688 19.01 0.53 6.27
C LEU A 688 17.65 0.51 5.55
N LEU A 689 16.65 1.19 6.10
CA LEU A 689 15.30 1.31 5.52
C LEU A 689 15.18 2.48 4.51
N GLY A 690 16.23 3.28 4.30
CA GLY A 690 16.20 4.41 3.39
C GLY A 690 15.34 5.61 3.83
N HIS A 691 14.99 5.69 5.12
CA HIS A 691 14.10 6.72 5.67
C HIS A 691 14.83 8.08 5.88
N THR A 692 15.13 8.78 4.79
CA THR A 692 15.90 10.05 4.76
C THR A 692 15.41 11.10 5.77
N GLY A 693 14.10 11.22 5.98
CA GLY A 693 13.53 12.13 6.97
C GLY A 693 13.86 11.77 8.43
N GLN A 694 13.86 10.48 8.78
CA GLN A 694 14.23 10.01 10.11
C GLN A 694 15.74 10.14 10.34
N VAL A 695 16.57 9.90 9.32
CA VAL A 695 18.02 10.18 9.37
C VAL A 695 18.28 11.65 9.68
N CYS A 696 17.64 12.58 8.96
CA CYS A 696 17.75 14.02 9.21
C CYS A 696 17.38 14.38 10.66
N LEU A 697 16.28 13.83 11.18
CA LEU A 697 15.84 14.04 12.57
C LEU A 697 16.86 13.52 13.59
N PHE A 698 17.40 12.31 13.41
CA PHE A 698 18.35 11.73 14.35
C PHE A 698 19.68 12.47 14.38
N LEU A 699 20.19 12.91 13.23
CA LEU A 699 21.39 13.75 13.17
C LEU A 699 21.18 15.10 13.88
N LYS A 700 20.03 15.76 13.69
CA LYS A 700 19.66 16.98 14.46
C LYS A 700 19.60 16.77 15.97
N ARG A 701 19.30 15.55 16.41
CA ARG A 701 19.13 15.17 17.81
C ARG A 701 20.41 14.56 18.42
N GLY A 702 21.54 14.60 17.71
CA GLY A 702 22.85 14.16 18.22
C GLY A 702 23.10 12.66 18.12
N ALA A 703 22.58 12.00 17.07
CA ALA A 703 22.92 10.63 16.77
C ALA A 703 24.41 10.47 16.42
N ASN A 704 25.06 9.44 16.97
CA ASN A 704 26.45 9.13 16.70
C ASN A 704 26.60 8.52 15.29
N GLN A 705 26.99 9.35 14.33
CA GLN A 705 27.24 8.98 12.94
C GLN A 705 28.50 8.13 12.73
N HIS A 706 29.36 7.98 13.75
CA HIS A 706 30.60 7.17 13.70
C HIS A 706 30.47 5.84 14.44
N ALA A 707 29.29 5.50 14.98
CA ALA A 707 29.06 4.23 15.64
C ALA A 707 29.01 3.08 14.62
N SER A 708 29.85 2.06 14.78
CA SER A 708 29.81 0.84 13.98
C SER A 708 28.88 -0.21 14.59
N ASP A 709 28.24 -1.01 13.75
CA ASP A 709 27.49 -2.20 14.16
C ASP A 709 28.37 -3.45 14.31
N GLU A 710 27.79 -4.62 14.63
CA GLU A 710 28.51 -5.90 14.74
C GLU A 710 29.26 -6.30 13.45
N ASP A 711 28.78 -5.89 12.28
CA ASP A 711 29.44 -6.12 10.98
C ASP A 711 30.55 -5.09 10.69
N GLY A 712 30.82 -4.18 11.64
CA GLY A 712 31.81 -3.11 11.54
C GLY A 712 31.35 -1.89 10.74
N LYS A 713 30.08 -1.80 10.36
CA LYS A 713 29.56 -0.78 9.44
C LYS A 713 29.04 0.44 10.19
N ASP A 714 29.55 1.61 9.83
CA ASP A 714 28.95 2.89 10.25
C ASP A 714 27.74 3.25 9.34
N PRO A 715 26.85 4.16 9.77
CA PRO A 715 25.73 4.60 8.95
C PRO A 715 26.13 5.12 7.56
N LEU A 716 27.33 5.69 7.39
CA LEU A 716 27.79 6.18 6.08
C LEU A 716 28.10 5.02 5.12
N THR A 717 28.76 3.96 5.62
CA THR A 717 29.05 2.73 4.89
C THR A 717 27.75 2.05 4.45
N ILE A 718 26.79 1.92 5.38
CA ILE A 718 25.46 1.37 5.05
C ILE A 718 24.77 2.20 3.96
N ALA A 719 24.80 3.54 4.06
CA ALA A 719 24.16 4.42 3.07
C ALA A 719 24.79 4.32 1.66
N ILE A 720 26.09 4.02 1.59
CA ILE A 720 26.81 3.77 0.34
C ILE A 720 26.42 2.40 -0.23
N GLU A 721 26.36 1.35 0.60
CA GLU A 721 25.94 0.01 0.19
C GLU A 721 24.47 -0.04 -0.26
N THR A 722 23.57 0.71 0.39
CA THR A 722 22.15 0.85 -0.02
C THR A 722 21.94 1.86 -1.16
N ALA A 723 23.02 2.46 -1.69
CA ALA A 723 23.02 3.43 -2.77
C ALA A 723 22.12 4.68 -2.57
N ASN A 724 21.80 5.05 -1.32
CA ASN A 724 20.90 6.16 -1.02
C ASN A 724 21.66 7.50 -0.97
N ALA A 725 21.74 8.17 -2.12
CA ALA A 725 22.50 9.40 -2.31
C ALA A 725 22.09 10.57 -1.39
N ASP A 726 20.79 10.70 -1.06
CA ASP A 726 20.31 11.77 -0.16
C ASP A 726 20.79 11.53 1.28
N ILE A 727 20.78 10.27 1.75
CA ILE A 727 21.31 9.89 3.07
C ILE A 727 22.83 10.03 3.13
N VAL A 728 23.56 9.60 2.08
CA VAL A 728 25.01 9.82 1.98
C VAL A 728 25.36 11.31 2.06
N THR A 729 24.55 12.17 1.45
CA THR A 729 24.73 13.62 1.49
C THR A 729 24.51 14.17 2.91
N LEU A 730 23.43 13.79 3.59
CA LEU A 730 23.16 14.21 4.97
C LEU A 730 24.26 13.79 5.94
N LEU A 731 24.74 12.53 5.85
CA LEU A 731 25.79 12.00 6.73
C LEU A 731 27.16 12.67 6.46
N ARG A 732 27.51 12.93 5.20
CA ARG A 732 28.75 13.67 4.88
C ARG A 732 28.70 15.13 5.35
N LEU A 733 27.55 15.80 5.22
CA LEU A 733 27.37 17.17 5.72
C LEU A 733 27.43 17.23 7.26
N ALA A 734 26.79 16.29 7.95
CA ALA A 734 26.85 16.22 9.42
C ALA A 734 28.26 15.90 9.93
N ARG A 735 29.03 15.08 9.22
CA ARG A 735 30.46 14.83 9.52
C ARG A 735 31.32 16.07 9.28
N MET A 736 31.18 16.73 8.13
CA MET A 736 31.93 17.96 7.82
C MET A 736 31.64 19.08 8.83
N ASN A 737 30.37 19.26 9.22
CA ASN A 737 29.99 20.29 10.21
C ASN A 737 30.50 19.96 11.63
N GLU A 738 30.63 18.68 11.98
CA GLU A 738 31.28 18.26 13.23
C GLU A 738 32.79 18.52 13.21
N GLU A 739 33.48 18.13 12.13
CA GLU A 739 34.91 18.39 11.91
C GLU A 739 35.22 19.91 11.92
N MET A 740 34.37 20.74 11.29
CA MET A 740 34.49 22.20 11.35
C MET A 740 34.33 22.73 12.78
N ARG A 741 33.30 22.29 13.52
CA ARG A 741 33.06 22.69 14.91
C ARG A 741 34.22 22.31 15.84
N GLU A 742 34.87 21.18 15.61
CA GLU A 742 36.06 20.76 16.35
C GLU A 742 37.30 21.59 15.99
N SER A 743 37.40 22.10 14.76
CA SER A 743 38.52 22.93 14.31
C SER A 743 38.51 24.39 14.78
N GLU A 744 37.34 24.97 15.09
CA GLU A 744 37.22 26.41 15.42
C GLU A 744 37.50 26.78 16.89
N GLY A 745 37.58 25.80 17.79
CA GLY A 745 37.93 26.02 19.20
C GLY A 745 36.90 26.83 20.02
N LEU A 746 37.28 27.21 21.24
CA LEU A 746 36.36 27.60 22.33
C LEU A 746 35.56 28.91 22.13
N TYR A 747 35.72 29.60 20.99
CA TYR A 747 35.06 30.88 20.68
C TYR A 747 34.46 30.95 19.24
N GLY A 748 34.31 29.82 18.55
CA GLY A 748 33.62 29.74 17.25
C GLY A 748 32.12 30.10 17.32
N GLN A 749 31.58 30.66 16.23
CA GLN A 749 30.14 31.00 16.12
C GLN A 749 29.29 29.73 15.93
N PRO A 750 27.96 29.76 16.20
CA PRO A 750 27.14 28.56 16.26
C PRO A 750 26.78 27.99 14.88
N GLY A 751 27.74 27.31 14.25
CA GLY A 751 27.57 26.40 13.10
C GLY A 751 27.44 27.07 11.74
N ASP A 752 27.81 26.34 10.69
CA ASP A 752 27.66 26.77 9.29
C ASP A 752 26.18 27.00 8.96
N GLU A 753 25.82 28.23 8.56
CA GLU A 753 24.46 28.58 8.13
C GLU A 753 23.98 27.66 6.99
N THR A 754 24.90 27.22 6.13
CA THR A 754 24.64 26.31 4.99
C THR A 754 24.20 24.93 5.48
N TYR A 755 24.86 24.38 6.50
CA TYR A 755 24.46 23.13 7.15
C TYR A 755 23.05 23.25 7.74
N GLN A 756 22.78 24.33 8.47
CA GLN A 756 21.48 24.57 9.09
C GLN A 756 20.36 24.70 8.06
N ASP A 757 20.59 25.42 6.95
CA ASP A 757 19.60 25.59 5.89
C ASP A 757 19.31 24.31 5.10
N ILE A 758 20.33 23.50 4.77
CA ILE A 758 20.12 22.20 4.12
C ILE A 758 19.29 21.28 5.02
N PHE A 759 19.62 21.21 6.31
CA PHE A 759 18.86 20.42 7.28
C PHE A 759 17.46 21.00 7.57
N ARG A 760 17.23 22.30 7.35
CA ARG A 760 15.91 22.95 7.40
C ARG A 760 15.05 22.50 6.22
N ASP A 761 15.61 22.48 5.01
CA ASP A 761 14.93 22.05 3.78
C ASP A 761 14.58 20.54 3.82
N PHE A 762 15.51 19.68 4.23
CA PHE A 762 15.22 18.25 4.40
C PHE A 762 14.10 17.98 5.43
N SER A 763 14.08 18.71 6.54
CA SER A 763 12.96 18.64 7.50
C SER A 763 11.63 19.11 6.93
N HIS A 764 11.63 20.22 6.18
CA HIS A 764 10.42 20.72 5.55
C HIS A 764 9.91 19.76 4.45
N MET A 765 10.82 19.05 3.74
CA MET A 765 10.45 17.96 2.84
C MET A 765 9.89 16.76 3.60
N ALA A 766 10.58 16.25 4.63
CA ALA A 766 10.14 15.09 5.40
C ALA A 766 8.77 15.29 6.08
N SER A 767 8.55 16.46 6.68
CA SER A 767 7.32 16.74 7.43
C SER A 767 6.11 17.03 6.53
N ASN A 768 6.31 17.79 5.44
CA ASN A 768 5.21 18.33 4.62
C ASN A 768 5.11 17.72 3.20
N ASN A 769 6.13 17.01 2.71
CA ASN A 769 6.19 16.44 1.35
C ASN A 769 7.01 15.11 1.31
N PRO A 770 6.74 14.11 2.18
CA PRO A 770 7.61 12.94 2.35
C PRO A 770 7.91 12.20 1.05
N GLU A 771 6.95 12.13 0.12
CA GLU A 771 7.13 11.50 -1.20
C GLU A 771 8.31 12.02 -2.02
N LYS A 772 8.75 13.27 -1.79
CA LYS A 772 9.92 13.83 -2.50
C LYS A 772 11.25 13.20 -2.10
N LEU A 773 11.28 12.52 -0.95
CA LEU A 773 12.41 11.77 -0.43
C LEU A 773 12.30 10.27 -0.76
N ASN A 774 11.09 9.77 -1.08
CA ASN A 774 10.82 8.35 -1.40
C ASN A 774 11.13 7.96 -2.85
N ARG A 775 12.24 8.47 -3.42
CA ARG A 775 12.58 8.25 -4.85
C ARG A 775 12.86 6.79 -5.23
N PHE A 776 13.07 5.90 -4.25
CA PHE A 776 13.46 4.51 -4.45
C PHE A 776 12.31 3.48 -4.32
N HIS A 777 11.07 3.88 -4.05
CA HIS A 777 9.91 2.96 -4.02
C HIS A 777 9.10 2.91 -5.32
N GLN A 778 9.51 3.61 -6.38
CA GLN A 778 8.81 3.62 -7.68
C GLN A 778 9.48 2.77 -8.78
N SER A 779 10.50 1.97 -8.45
CA SER A 779 11.21 1.12 -9.41
C SER A 779 11.04 -0.38 -9.13
N ASP A 780 9.79 -0.82 -8.95
CA ASP A 780 9.36 -2.22 -9.10
C ASP A 780 7.85 -2.31 -9.41
N SER A 781 7.41 -1.54 -10.42
CA SER A 781 6.18 -1.86 -11.14
C SER A 781 6.55 -2.71 -12.36
N PRO A 782 6.06 -3.95 -12.50
CA PRO A 782 6.23 -4.70 -13.73
C PRO A 782 5.50 -3.95 -14.84
N LYS A 783 6.21 -3.65 -15.93
CA LYS A 783 5.61 -3.06 -17.13
C LYS A 783 4.59 -4.03 -17.71
N SER A 784 3.32 -3.68 -17.59
CA SER A 784 2.21 -4.20 -18.40
C SER A 784 2.33 -3.73 -19.85
#